data_AF-A0A927V8F9-F1
#
_entry.id   AF-A0A927V8F9-F1
#
_cell.length_a   1.000
_cell.length_b   1.000
_cell.length_c   1.000
_cell.angle_alpha   90.00
_cell.angle_beta   90.00
_cell.angle_gamma   90.00
#
_symmetry.space_group_name_H-M   'P 1'
#
loop_
_entity.id
_entity.type
_entity.pdbx_description
1 polymer ?
#
loop_
_entity_poly.entity_id
_entity_poly.type
_entity_poly.pdbx_seq_one_letter_code
_entity_poly.pdbx_strand_id
1 'polypeptide(L)'
;MEQSIIDERFELVRERILAIQKQNDAIKPFDAYFGKVSAFLLRVLEVAEELKLFEPEGNYWWKNNLEATLKTINHSLFEDVLKDNYEISFANPRYATEQLGEEFGPLLAAIYTDVRSALCDIFESKKLFITARLELFVEIYNMFEEELPKYEEVRSAFYWYMSDYSDTMFAHGIIAGIVPEECYITKIINECEDWDDLRYLYRFRYHVSEDVIKTAKFINSLPKEDVDAIADTYVGGYRRGFEIANKDISKKKTVQIRFCPGFERIVKRASEMFAEIGLSSTYIIMSKVNEQYHYDHRYDNGLYLDKAFVERRLSVVKRTYEDYKQNASEYAGPAVIETFGEEPFTPEDKKECVKLNDKQRKIHLNYISKNRAIIEAYMPHDEVSFTIIAFPVPKIGENFEEIFKETVRINTLDNDVYGKVQQTIIDELDKCSYVRILGKGNNRTDLTVNLVELSDPATQTKFENCRADVNIPLGEVFTSPKLKGTDGILHVSEVYLNDLKYIDFQVEFKDGCVVDYTCKNFPEELANKMYVKENVLMNHDTLPMGEFAVGTNTTAYRMAQKYDIVYKMPILIVEKMGPHFAVGDTCYSRSEDFKVYNPDGKEIIARENDFSVLRDSEPEKAYFNCHTDITIPYHEIGEISFYDENGNKTVLIENGRFVLPGTELLNKAFDE
;
A
#
# COMPACT_ATOMS: atom_id res chain seq x y z
N MET A 1 14.12 25.86 -27.81
CA MET A 1 15.48 26.13 -27.27
C MET A 1 15.80 25.11 -26.18
N GLU A 2 14.94 24.96 -25.16
CA GLU A 2 15.13 23.95 -24.10
C GLU A 2 15.16 22.49 -24.60
N GLN A 3 14.23 22.08 -25.47
CA GLN A 3 14.22 20.72 -26.03
C GLN A 3 15.50 20.37 -26.81
N SER A 4 16.03 21.32 -27.59
CA SER A 4 17.26 21.14 -28.35
C SER A 4 18.49 20.94 -27.45
N ILE A 5 18.50 21.56 -26.27
CA ILE A 5 19.58 21.39 -25.28
C ILE A 5 19.46 20.01 -24.62
N ILE A 6 18.24 19.56 -24.32
CA ILE A 6 18.00 18.22 -23.76
C ILE A 6 18.42 17.14 -24.76
N ASP A 7 18.08 17.29 -26.04
CA ASP A 7 18.47 16.35 -27.09
C ASP A 7 20.00 16.30 -27.27
N GLU A 8 20.68 17.45 -27.26
CA GLU A 8 22.15 17.52 -27.32
C GLU A 8 22.79 16.82 -26.10
N ARG A 9 22.34 17.13 -24.89
CA ARG A 9 22.82 16.47 -23.66
C ARG A 9 22.59 14.96 -23.69
N PHE A 10 21.41 14.55 -24.13
CA PHE A 10 21.03 13.15 -24.25
C PHE A 10 21.96 12.38 -25.20
N GLU A 11 22.22 12.91 -26.40
CA GLU A 11 23.14 12.24 -27.33
C GLU A 11 24.58 12.21 -26.81
N LEU A 12 25.07 13.32 -26.23
CA LEU A 12 26.42 13.38 -25.65
C LEU A 12 26.60 12.33 -24.53
N VAL A 13 25.65 12.23 -23.62
CA VAL A 13 25.75 11.27 -22.52
C VAL A 13 25.56 9.84 -23.02
N ARG A 14 24.66 9.59 -23.97
CA ARG A 14 24.49 8.28 -24.63
C ARG A 14 25.77 7.80 -25.31
N GLU A 15 26.45 8.68 -26.05
CA GLU A 15 27.75 8.38 -26.66
C GLU A 15 28.80 8.04 -25.60
N ARG A 16 28.80 8.75 -24.46
CA ARG A 16 29.71 8.47 -23.34
C ARG A 16 29.42 7.11 -22.70
N ILE A 17 28.16 6.71 -22.48
CA ILE A 17 27.82 5.36 -21.98
C ILE A 17 28.34 4.28 -22.94
N LEU A 18 28.15 4.48 -24.25
CA LEU A 18 28.66 3.55 -25.25
C LEU A 18 30.19 3.45 -25.23
N ALA A 19 30.88 4.56 -25.01
CA ALA A 19 32.33 4.58 -24.85
C ALA A 19 32.76 3.79 -23.60
N ILE A 20 32.11 4.00 -22.46
CA ILE A 20 32.36 3.26 -21.20
C ILE A 20 32.18 1.76 -21.40
N GLN A 21 31.13 1.33 -22.12
CA GLN A 21 30.90 -0.09 -22.39
C GLN A 21 32.01 -0.71 -23.25
N LYS A 22 32.59 0.04 -24.17
CA LYS A 22 33.67 -0.44 -25.06
C LYS A 22 35.02 -0.43 -24.38
N GLN A 23 35.28 0.59 -23.58
CA GLN A 23 36.51 0.78 -22.83
C GLN A 23 36.15 1.33 -21.45
N ASN A 24 36.16 0.43 -20.47
CA ASN A 24 35.90 0.74 -19.08
C ASN A 24 37.25 0.91 -18.36
N ASP A 25 37.56 2.14 -18.01
CA ASP A 25 38.81 2.54 -17.36
C ASP A 25 38.64 2.67 -15.82
N ALA A 26 37.47 2.32 -15.26
CA ALA A 26 37.27 2.37 -13.82
C ALA A 26 38.22 1.43 -13.08
N ILE A 27 38.69 1.86 -11.91
CA ILE A 27 39.58 1.06 -11.08
C ILE A 27 38.92 -0.26 -10.63
N LYS A 28 39.72 -1.33 -10.54
CA LYS A 28 39.23 -2.61 -10.02
C LYS A 28 38.95 -2.54 -8.51
N PRO A 29 37.88 -3.16 -7.99
CA PRO A 29 36.91 -4.03 -8.71
C PRO A 29 35.68 -3.31 -9.30
N PHE A 30 35.67 -1.97 -9.33
CA PHE A 30 34.50 -1.17 -9.74
C PHE A 30 34.24 -1.22 -11.24
N ASP A 31 35.22 -1.59 -12.06
CA ASP A 31 35.04 -1.91 -13.49
C ASP A 31 33.89 -2.90 -13.71
N ALA A 32 33.76 -3.93 -12.87
CA ALA A 32 32.67 -4.89 -12.97
C ALA A 32 31.28 -4.25 -12.77
N TYR A 33 31.16 -3.35 -11.80
CA TYR A 33 29.92 -2.60 -11.54
C TYR A 33 29.57 -1.70 -12.72
N PHE A 34 30.49 -0.83 -13.13
CA PHE A 34 30.23 0.13 -14.20
C PHE A 34 29.92 -0.58 -15.52
N GLY A 35 30.63 -1.68 -15.84
CA GLY A 35 30.36 -2.46 -17.04
C GLY A 35 28.99 -3.15 -17.04
N LYS A 36 28.46 -3.53 -15.87
CA LYS A 36 27.10 -4.08 -15.76
C LYS A 36 26.04 -3.01 -15.89
N VAL A 37 26.20 -1.89 -15.20
CA VAL A 37 25.23 -0.79 -15.22
C VAL A 37 25.19 -0.09 -16.58
N SER A 38 26.34 0.12 -17.25
CA SER A 38 26.35 0.66 -18.62
C SER A 38 25.70 -0.30 -19.62
N ALA A 39 25.88 -1.62 -19.47
CA ALA A 39 25.21 -2.59 -20.32
C ALA A 39 23.68 -2.55 -20.15
N PHE A 40 23.20 -2.45 -18.90
CA PHE A 40 21.78 -2.26 -18.63
C PHE A 40 21.24 -0.95 -19.24
N LEU A 41 21.93 0.16 -19.03
CA LEU A 41 21.54 1.46 -19.58
C LEU A 41 21.49 1.44 -21.11
N LEU A 42 22.49 0.84 -21.78
CA LEU A 42 22.47 0.66 -23.23
C LEU A 42 21.28 -0.20 -23.66
N ARG A 43 20.97 -1.28 -22.93
CA ARG A 43 19.79 -2.10 -23.26
C ARG A 43 18.49 -1.30 -23.18
N VAL A 44 18.34 -0.44 -22.16
CA VAL A 44 17.20 0.47 -22.04
C VAL A 44 17.11 1.41 -23.26
N LEU A 45 18.23 2.00 -23.67
CA LEU A 45 18.27 2.90 -24.84
C LEU A 45 18.01 2.17 -26.16
N GLU A 46 18.58 0.98 -26.34
CA GLU A 46 18.32 0.10 -27.49
C GLU A 46 16.83 -0.24 -27.60
N VAL A 47 16.16 -0.57 -26.49
CA VAL A 47 14.72 -0.81 -26.49
C VAL A 47 13.94 0.42 -26.93
N ALA A 48 14.34 1.61 -26.48
CA ALA A 48 13.70 2.85 -26.90
C ALA A 48 13.83 3.09 -28.41
N GLU A 49 14.95 2.70 -29.02
CA GLU A 49 15.19 2.75 -30.47
C GLU A 49 14.44 1.65 -31.23
N GLU A 50 14.54 0.39 -30.78
CA GLU A 50 13.85 -0.78 -31.35
C GLU A 50 12.33 -0.57 -31.43
N LEU A 51 11.76 0.00 -30.36
CA LEU A 51 10.33 0.29 -30.25
C LEU A 51 9.97 1.71 -30.73
N LYS A 52 10.96 2.51 -31.14
CA LYS A 52 10.79 3.88 -31.63
C LYS A 52 10.03 4.78 -30.66
N LEU A 53 10.28 4.64 -29.35
CA LEU A 53 9.53 5.32 -28.28
C LEU A 53 9.64 6.84 -28.30
N PHE A 54 10.63 7.40 -29.00
CA PHE A 54 10.79 8.85 -29.18
C PHE A 54 10.22 9.37 -30.51
N GLU A 55 9.69 8.49 -31.36
CA GLU A 55 9.15 8.83 -32.68
C GLU A 55 7.61 8.72 -32.69
N PRO A 56 6.89 9.57 -33.45
CA PRO A 56 5.44 9.44 -33.63
C PRO A 56 5.00 8.06 -34.13
N GLU A 57 5.84 7.40 -34.94
CA GLU A 57 5.64 6.06 -35.48
C GLU A 57 5.66 4.96 -34.39
N GLY A 58 6.26 5.25 -33.23
CA GLY A 58 6.32 4.35 -32.08
C GLY A 58 5.00 4.17 -31.36
N ASN A 59 3.97 4.99 -31.59
CA ASN A 59 2.69 4.89 -30.86
C ASN A 59 2.02 3.50 -30.92
N TYR A 60 2.34 2.68 -31.93
CA TYR A 60 1.80 1.32 -32.11
C TYR A 60 2.86 0.22 -32.03
N TRP A 61 4.01 0.46 -31.37
CA TRP A 61 5.12 -0.50 -31.26
C TRP A 61 4.66 -1.88 -30.78
N TRP A 62 3.72 -1.93 -29.84
CA TRP A 62 3.22 -3.18 -29.27
C TRP A 62 2.39 -4.01 -30.25
N LYS A 63 1.64 -3.37 -31.16
CA LYS A 63 0.89 -4.05 -32.24
C LYS A 63 1.80 -4.52 -33.37
N ASN A 64 2.87 -3.76 -33.64
CA ASN A 64 3.79 -4.00 -34.75
C ASN A 64 4.85 -5.06 -34.44
N ASN A 65 4.91 -5.54 -33.19
CA ASN A 65 5.85 -6.56 -32.76
C ASN A 65 5.14 -7.89 -32.44
N LEU A 66 5.88 -8.98 -32.56
CA LEU A 66 5.44 -10.30 -32.12
C LEU A 66 5.44 -10.35 -30.58
N GLU A 67 4.47 -11.06 -30.00
CA GLU A 67 4.40 -11.24 -28.54
C GLU A 67 5.70 -11.84 -27.97
N ALA A 68 6.30 -12.81 -28.66
CA ALA A 68 7.59 -13.40 -28.27
C ALA A 68 8.73 -12.38 -28.22
N THR A 69 8.74 -11.41 -29.14
CA THR A 69 9.72 -10.30 -29.14
C THR A 69 9.50 -9.42 -27.92
N LEU A 70 8.24 -9.03 -27.64
CA LEU A 70 7.91 -8.20 -26.48
C LEU A 70 8.23 -8.88 -25.16
N LYS A 71 7.98 -10.19 -25.06
CA LYS A 71 8.37 -11.02 -23.91
C LYS A 71 9.88 -11.00 -23.67
N THR A 72 10.66 -11.14 -24.75
CA THR A 72 12.13 -11.10 -24.68
C THR A 72 12.63 -9.73 -24.23
N ILE A 73 12.06 -8.65 -24.80
CA ILE A 73 12.37 -7.28 -24.40
C ILE A 73 12.06 -7.07 -22.91
N ASN A 74 10.85 -7.41 -22.48
CA ASN A 74 10.43 -7.25 -21.09
C ASN A 74 11.34 -8.02 -20.12
N HIS A 75 11.63 -9.29 -20.41
CA HIS A 75 12.56 -10.06 -19.60
C HIS A 75 13.94 -9.40 -19.50
N SER A 76 14.51 -8.93 -20.62
CA SER A 76 15.84 -8.30 -20.64
C SER A 76 15.94 -7.02 -19.79
N LEU A 77 14.82 -6.33 -19.55
CA LEU A 77 14.79 -5.11 -18.74
C LEU A 77 14.74 -5.39 -17.23
N PHE A 78 14.30 -6.59 -16.82
CA PHE A 78 14.14 -6.95 -15.40
C PHE A 78 15.06 -8.08 -14.94
N GLU A 79 15.74 -8.76 -15.88
CA GLU A 79 16.45 -10.03 -15.68
C GLU A 79 17.29 -10.09 -14.41
N ASP A 80 18.09 -9.07 -14.13
CA ASP A 80 19.06 -9.05 -13.04
C ASP A 80 18.43 -8.75 -11.66
N VAL A 81 17.20 -8.26 -11.60
CA VAL A 81 16.46 -8.06 -10.33
C VAL A 81 15.37 -9.10 -10.11
N LEU A 82 15.17 -10.02 -11.06
CA LEU A 82 14.33 -11.20 -10.85
C LEU A 82 14.92 -12.07 -9.74
N LYS A 83 14.04 -12.76 -9.01
CA LYS A 83 14.39 -13.59 -7.84
C LYS A 83 15.57 -14.53 -8.09
N ASP A 84 15.61 -15.17 -9.26
CA ASP A 84 16.63 -16.17 -9.59
C ASP A 84 18.03 -15.58 -9.83
N ASN A 85 18.12 -14.30 -10.18
CA ASN A 85 19.37 -13.60 -10.49
C ASN A 85 19.76 -12.55 -9.44
N TYR A 86 18.83 -12.17 -8.55
CA TYR A 86 19.03 -11.07 -7.62
C TYR A 86 20.21 -11.29 -6.68
N GLU A 87 20.50 -12.53 -6.27
CA GLU A 87 21.63 -12.84 -5.38
C GLU A 87 23.02 -12.55 -6.00
N ILE A 88 23.10 -12.39 -7.33
CA ILE A 88 24.34 -12.02 -8.04
C ILE A 88 24.23 -10.67 -8.75
N SER A 89 23.25 -9.86 -8.37
CA SER A 89 23.01 -8.54 -8.95
C SER A 89 23.74 -7.46 -8.18
N PHE A 90 24.29 -6.46 -8.89
CA PHE A 90 24.80 -5.25 -8.23
C PHE A 90 23.70 -4.42 -7.56
N ALA A 91 22.42 -4.73 -7.83
CA ALA A 91 21.31 -4.17 -7.08
C ALA A 91 21.15 -4.84 -5.70
N ASN A 92 21.75 -6.01 -5.44
CA ASN A 92 21.67 -6.63 -4.12
C ASN A 92 22.77 -6.06 -3.20
N PRO A 93 22.43 -5.38 -2.08
CA PRO A 93 23.43 -4.75 -1.22
C PRO A 93 24.48 -5.73 -0.68
N ARG A 94 24.11 -7.00 -0.44
CA ARG A 94 25.05 -8.05 -0.03
C ARG A 94 26.07 -8.33 -1.13
N TYR A 95 25.59 -8.63 -2.34
CA TYR A 95 26.46 -8.90 -3.49
C TYR A 95 27.34 -7.69 -3.83
N ALA A 96 26.76 -6.48 -3.87
CA ALA A 96 27.51 -5.26 -4.11
C ALA A 96 28.61 -5.04 -3.06
N THR A 97 28.31 -5.30 -1.78
CA THR A 97 29.31 -5.23 -0.69
C THR A 97 30.42 -6.27 -0.85
N GLU A 98 30.08 -7.51 -1.20
CA GLU A 98 31.06 -8.57 -1.44
C GLU A 98 32.02 -8.23 -2.59
N GLN A 99 31.51 -7.61 -3.66
CA GLN A 99 32.31 -7.27 -4.83
C GLN A 99 33.05 -5.93 -4.71
N LEU A 100 32.45 -4.92 -4.06
CA LEU A 100 32.89 -3.52 -4.10
C LEU A 100 33.37 -3.00 -2.73
N GLY A 101 33.25 -3.81 -1.67
CA GLY A 101 33.61 -3.47 -0.31
C GLY A 101 32.49 -2.80 0.49
N GLU A 102 32.60 -2.84 1.83
CA GLU A 102 31.59 -2.34 2.78
C GLU A 102 31.35 -0.83 2.66
N GLU A 103 32.35 -0.05 2.22
CA GLU A 103 32.23 1.40 2.09
C GLU A 103 31.34 1.81 0.90
N PHE A 104 31.54 1.21 -0.27
CA PHE A 104 30.86 1.64 -1.50
C PHE A 104 29.73 0.73 -1.95
N GLY A 105 29.75 -0.56 -1.58
CA GLY A 105 28.76 -1.55 -2.02
C GLY A 105 27.31 -1.11 -1.81
N PRO A 106 26.89 -0.75 -0.58
CA PRO A 106 25.52 -0.32 -0.32
C PRO A 106 25.11 0.96 -1.06
N LEU A 107 26.03 1.93 -1.17
CA LEU A 107 25.78 3.19 -1.89
C LEU A 107 25.59 2.95 -3.40
N LEU A 108 26.44 2.14 -4.02
CA LEU A 108 26.36 1.83 -5.44
C LEU A 108 25.16 0.93 -5.77
N ALA A 109 24.76 0.03 -4.87
CA ALA A 109 23.51 -0.73 -5.03
C ALA A 109 22.29 0.21 -5.05
N ALA A 110 22.22 1.18 -4.13
CA ALA A 110 21.15 2.17 -4.09
C ALA A 110 21.12 3.08 -5.32
N ILE A 111 22.29 3.53 -5.80
CA ILE A 111 22.39 4.32 -7.03
C ILE A 111 21.92 3.49 -8.23
N TYR A 112 22.31 2.23 -8.32
CA TYR A 112 21.85 1.37 -9.41
C TYR A 112 20.33 1.20 -9.37
N THR A 113 19.74 0.97 -8.20
CA THR A 113 18.28 0.92 -8.00
C THR A 113 17.57 2.18 -8.49
N ASP A 114 18.10 3.38 -8.24
CA ASP A 114 17.54 4.62 -8.80
C ASP A 114 17.72 4.69 -10.33
N VAL A 115 18.92 4.45 -10.85
CA VAL A 115 19.25 4.49 -12.28
C VAL A 115 18.34 3.56 -13.10
N ARG A 116 17.94 2.41 -12.53
CA ARG A 116 17.00 1.48 -13.18
C ARG A 116 15.65 2.10 -13.53
N SER A 117 15.24 3.18 -12.88
CA SER A 117 14.01 3.90 -13.22
C SER A 117 14.06 4.55 -14.62
N ALA A 118 15.23 4.61 -15.27
CA ALA A 118 15.35 4.94 -16.70
C ALA A 118 14.47 4.04 -17.60
N LEU A 119 14.18 2.80 -17.17
CA LEU A 119 13.25 1.91 -17.87
C LEU A 119 11.85 2.51 -17.95
N CYS A 120 11.37 3.20 -16.90
CA CYS A 120 10.05 3.82 -16.90
C CYS A 120 10.04 5.09 -17.76
N ASP A 121 11.15 5.85 -17.71
CA ASP A 121 11.30 7.14 -18.37
C ASP A 121 11.30 7.00 -19.91
N ILE A 122 11.85 5.92 -20.48
CA ILE A 122 11.81 5.66 -21.93
C ILE A 122 10.39 5.46 -22.46
N PHE A 123 9.54 4.75 -21.70
CA PHE A 123 8.16 4.48 -22.13
C PHE A 123 7.26 5.72 -22.04
N GLU A 124 7.55 6.63 -21.11
CA GLU A 124 6.90 7.95 -21.03
C GLU A 124 7.54 9.00 -21.96
N SER A 125 8.56 8.63 -22.72
CA SER A 125 9.34 9.53 -23.58
C SER A 125 9.92 10.74 -22.82
N LYS A 126 10.24 10.59 -21.53
CA LYS A 126 10.74 11.67 -20.64
C LYS A 126 12.26 11.83 -20.79
N LYS A 127 12.70 12.32 -21.96
CA LYS A 127 14.13 12.48 -22.30
C LYS A 127 14.96 13.16 -21.22
N LEU A 128 14.46 14.23 -20.60
CA LEU A 128 15.17 14.92 -19.51
C LEU A 128 15.49 13.99 -18.33
N PHE A 129 14.57 13.09 -17.97
CA PHE A 129 14.72 12.22 -16.80
C PHE A 129 15.75 11.13 -17.10
N ILE A 130 15.71 10.60 -18.32
CA ILE A 130 16.70 9.65 -18.82
C ILE A 130 18.07 10.32 -18.81
N THR A 131 18.20 11.50 -19.41
CA THR A 131 19.46 12.26 -19.46
C THR A 131 20.04 12.48 -18.06
N ALA A 132 19.21 12.90 -17.10
CA ALA A 132 19.64 13.12 -15.71
C ALA A 132 20.24 11.85 -15.06
N ARG A 133 19.61 10.68 -15.26
CA ARG A 133 20.11 9.39 -14.74
C ARG A 133 21.39 8.94 -15.43
N LEU A 134 21.48 9.12 -16.74
CA LEU A 134 22.69 8.83 -17.51
C LEU A 134 23.86 9.74 -17.07
N GLU A 135 23.58 11.02 -16.83
CA GLU A 135 24.57 11.99 -16.36
C GLU A 135 25.07 11.65 -14.95
N LEU A 136 24.18 11.28 -14.02
CA LEU A 136 24.58 10.79 -12.70
C LEU A 136 25.51 9.58 -12.81
N PHE A 137 25.16 8.61 -13.65
CA PHE A 137 26.01 7.43 -13.87
C PHE A 137 27.39 7.82 -14.42
N VAL A 138 27.44 8.70 -15.42
CA VAL A 138 28.71 9.15 -16.03
C VAL A 138 29.54 9.96 -15.04
N GLU A 139 28.92 10.84 -14.26
CA GLU A 139 29.59 11.64 -13.22
C GLU A 139 30.27 10.71 -12.21
N ILE A 140 29.52 9.74 -11.67
CA ILE A 140 30.04 8.78 -10.72
C ILE A 140 31.10 7.89 -11.36
N TYR A 141 30.91 7.41 -12.59
CA TYR A 141 31.93 6.63 -13.31
C TYR A 141 33.27 7.38 -13.42
N ASN A 142 33.23 8.66 -13.81
CA ASN A 142 34.44 9.47 -13.95
C ASN A 142 35.20 9.62 -12.62
N MET A 143 34.51 9.57 -11.46
CA MET A 143 35.16 9.59 -10.15
C MET A 143 36.03 8.36 -9.87
N PHE A 144 35.83 7.25 -10.60
CA PHE A 144 36.56 5.99 -10.42
C PHE A 144 37.60 5.71 -11.53
N GLU A 145 37.88 6.61 -12.47
CA GLU A 145 38.81 6.35 -13.59
C GLU A 145 40.31 6.37 -13.20
N GLU A 146 40.71 7.15 -12.19
CA GLU A 146 42.14 7.33 -11.83
C GLU A 146 42.50 6.70 -10.49
N GLU A 147 41.89 7.19 -9.41
CA GLU A 147 42.10 6.74 -8.03
C GLU A 147 40.75 6.43 -7.38
N LEU A 148 40.77 5.71 -6.25
CA LEU A 148 39.54 5.45 -5.49
C LEU A 148 39.04 6.78 -4.92
N PRO A 149 37.82 7.24 -5.27
CA PRO A 149 37.28 8.49 -4.74
C PRO A 149 37.00 8.35 -3.26
N LYS A 150 36.74 9.46 -2.58
CA LYS A 150 36.21 9.41 -1.21
C LYS A 150 34.72 9.07 -1.27
N TYR A 151 34.27 8.28 -0.31
CA TYR A 151 32.85 7.94 -0.14
C TYR A 151 31.93 9.16 -0.23
N GLU A 152 32.30 10.25 0.44
CA GLU A 152 31.51 11.48 0.47
C GLU A 152 31.40 12.20 -0.87
N GLU A 153 32.33 12.00 -1.80
CA GLU A 153 32.25 12.59 -3.14
C GLU A 153 31.13 11.91 -3.94
N VAL A 154 31.11 10.58 -3.94
CA VAL A 154 30.08 9.76 -4.60
C VAL A 154 28.70 9.98 -3.93
N ARG A 155 28.65 9.97 -2.59
CA ARG A 155 27.42 10.21 -1.84
C ARG A 155 26.86 11.62 -2.11
N SER A 156 27.73 12.63 -2.25
CA SER A 156 27.32 14.00 -2.55
C SER A 156 26.75 14.14 -3.96
N ALA A 157 27.33 13.49 -4.97
CA ALA A 157 26.75 13.45 -6.32
C ALA A 157 25.32 12.88 -6.30
N PHE A 158 25.13 11.76 -5.58
CA PHE A 158 23.79 11.19 -5.42
C PHE A 158 22.83 12.11 -4.65
N TYR A 159 23.28 12.74 -3.55
CA TYR A 159 22.50 13.71 -2.79
C TYR A 159 22.02 14.88 -3.66
N TRP A 160 22.93 15.50 -4.42
CA TRP A 160 22.61 16.66 -5.24
C TRP A 160 21.73 16.29 -6.42
N TYR A 161 21.95 15.14 -7.06
CA TYR A 161 21.01 14.62 -8.06
C TYR A 161 19.59 14.47 -7.50
N MET A 162 19.43 13.83 -6.33
CA MET A 162 18.11 13.65 -5.70
C MET A 162 17.47 14.99 -5.32
N SER A 163 18.29 15.95 -4.88
CA SER A 163 17.86 17.30 -4.54
C SER A 163 17.45 18.09 -5.80
N ASP A 164 18.35 18.22 -6.77
CA ASP A 164 18.24 19.14 -7.89
C ASP A 164 17.08 18.77 -8.80
N TYR A 165 16.88 17.48 -9.09
CA TYR A 165 15.78 16.99 -9.91
C TYR A 165 14.45 16.83 -9.14
N SER A 166 14.38 17.20 -7.86
CA SER A 166 13.13 17.10 -7.08
C SER A 166 11.99 17.93 -7.69
N ASP A 167 12.25 19.15 -8.16
CA ASP A 167 11.23 20.04 -8.74
C ASP A 167 10.74 19.59 -10.12
N THR A 168 11.40 18.59 -10.70
CA THR A 168 11.09 18.06 -12.01
C THR A 168 10.54 16.64 -11.91
N MET A 169 11.35 15.67 -11.47
CA MET A 169 11.00 14.24 -11.47
C MET A 169 10.03 13.88 -10.35
N PHE A 170 10.26 14.39 -9.15
CA PHE A 170 9.35 14.13 -8.02
C PHE A 170 8.03 14.92 -8.16
N ALA A 171 8.09 16.16 -8.67
CA ALA A 171 6.90 16.93 -9.01
C ALA A 171 6.04 16.23 -10.09
N HIS A 172 6.65 15.67 -11.14
CA HIS A 172 5.96 14.90 -12.18
C HIS A 172 5.13 13.75 -11.60
N GLY A 173 5.68 13.01 -10.63
CA GLY A 173 4.95 11.94 -9.95
C GLY A 173 3.70 12.42 -9.19
N ILE A 174 3.78 13.59 -8.54
CA ILE A 174 2.62 14.21 -7.87
C ILE A 174 1.55 14.60 -8.90
N ILE A 175 1.97 15.26 -9.99
CA ILE A 175 1.08 15.77 -11.04
C ILE A 175 0.37 14.61 -11.74
N ALA A 176 1.11 13.58 -12.17
CA ALA A 176 0.54 12.38 -12.81
C ALA A 176 -0.46 11.63 -11.90
N GLY A 177 -0.40 11.84 -10.58
CA GLY A 177 -1.34 11.29 -9.62
C GLY A 177 -2.70 11.99 -9.59
N ILE A 178 -2.79 13.25 -10.02
CA ILE A 178 -4.00 14.10 -9.91
C ILE A 178 -4.44 14.76 -11.23
N VAL A 179 -3.63 14.67 -12.28
CA VAL A 179 -3.92 15.20 -13.62
C VAL A 179 -3.98 14.02 -14.61
N PRO A 180 -5.18 13.60 -15.05
CA PRO A 180 -5.34 12.48 -16.00
C PRO A 180 -4.52 12.60 -17.28
N GLU A 181 -4.34 13.82 -17.79
CA GLU A 181 -3.59 14.11 -19.02
C GLU A 181 -2.09 13.86 -18.87
N GLU A 182 -1.56 13.97 -17.65
CA GLU A 182 -0.15 13.74 -17.32
C GLU A 182 0.11 12.28 -16.89
N CYS A 183 -0.95 11.48 -16.73
CA CYS A 183 -0.85 10.07 -16.37
C CYS A 183 -0.65 9.20 -17.63
N TYR A 184 0.55 8.64 -17.79
CA TYR A 184 0.92 7.79 -18.92
C TYR A 184 -0.07 6.62 -19.17
N ILE A 185 -0.56 6.01 -18.10
CA ILE A 185 -1.43 4.82 -18.16
C ILE A 185 -2.84 5.15 -18.66
N THR A 186 -3.31 6.39 -18.46
CA THR A 186 -4.65 6.83 -18.89
C THR A 186 -4.85 6.63 -20.39
N LYS A 187 -3.85 6.98 -21.19
CA LYS A 187 -3.89 6.75 -22.65
C LYS A 187 -4.00 5.26 -22.98
N ILE A 188 -3.24 4.42 -22.28
CA ILE A 188 -3.18 2.97 -22.55
C ILE A 188 -4.53 2.30 -22.29
N ILE A 189 -5.14 2.56 -21.13
CA ILE A 189 -6.45 2.01 -20.77
C ILE A 189 -7.52 2.53 -21.72
N ASN A 190 -7.47 3.81 -22.09
CA ASN A 190 -8.46 4.40 -23.00
C ASN A 190 -8.43 3.77 -24.40
N GLU A 191 -7.24 3.42 -24.91
CA GLU A 191 -7.05 2.83 -26.24
C GLU A 191 -7.21 1.30 -26.30
N CYS A 192 -7.34 0.62 -25.16
CA CYS A 192 -7.45 -0.84 -25.11
C CYS A 192 -8.90 -1.30 -25.36
N GLU A 193 -9.12 -1.95 -26.50
CA GLU A 193 -10.45 -2.45 -26.93
C GLU A 193 -10.47 -3.98 -27.12
N ASP A 194 -9.33 -4.58 -27.45
CA ASP A 194 -9.16 -6.01 -27.70
C ASP A 194 -8.40 -6.66 -26.55
N TRP A 195 -9.12 -7.44 -25.74
CA TRP A 195 -8.59 -8.13 -24.56
C TRP A 195 -8.01 -9.51 -24.89
N ASP A 196 -8.23 -10.04 -26.10
CA ASP A 196 -7.65 -11.31 -26.54
C ASP A 196 -6.17 -11.14 -26.94
N ASP A 197 -5.78 -9.94 -27.37
CA ASP A 197 -4.39 -9.59 -27.69
C ASP A 197 -3.61 -9.12 -26.46
N LEU A 198 -2.99 -10.06 -25.75
CA LEU A 198 -2.21 -9.81 -24.53
C LEU A 198 -0.94 -8.95 -24.74
N ARG A 199 -0.59 -8.58 -25.98
CA ARG A 199 0.55 -7.67 -26.23
C ARG A 199 0.38 -6.30 -25.57
N TYR A 200 -0.85 -5.91 -25.22
CA TYR A 200 -1.08 -4.67 -24.48
C TYR A 200 -0.37 -4.64 -23.12
N LEU A 201 -0.18 -5.79 -22.46
CA LEU A 201 0.41 -5.87 -21.11
C LEU A 201 1.80 -5.23 -21.06
N TYR A 202 2.57 -5.38 -22.13
CA TYR A 202 3.93 -4.85 -22.23
C TYR A 202 3.99 -3.31 -22.24
N ARG A 203 2.86 -2.62 -22.50
CA ARG A 203 2.79 -1.16 -22.50
C ARG A 203 2.87 -0.55 -21.10
N PHE A 204 2.57 -1.33 -20.07
CA PHE A 204 2.38 -0.84 -18.70
C PHE A 204 3.66 -0.76 -17.87
N ARG A 205 4.84 -1.06 -18.46
CA ARG A 205 6.19 -0.85 -17.87
C ARG A 205 6.51 -1.72 -16.65
N TYR A 206 5.67 -2.68 -16.32
CA TYR A 206 5.95 -3.69 -15.29
C TYR A 206 6.56 -4.96 -15.90
N HIS A 207 7.11 -5.83 -15.03
CA HIS A 207 7.52 -7.17 -15.43
C HIS A 207 6.29 -8.06 -15.66
N VAL A 208 6.11 -8.54 -16.89
CA VAL A 208 4.96 -9.38 -17.30
C VAL A 208 5.28 -10.84 -16.95
N SER A 209 4.94 -11.25 -15.72
CA SER A 209 5.14 -12.64 -15.28
C SER A 209 4.09 -13.59 -15.86
N GLU A 210 4.33 -14.89 -15.75
CA GLU A 210 3.34 -15.92 -16.10
C GLU A 210 2.06 -15.78 -15.28
N ASP A 211 2.14 -15.33 -14.03
CA ASP A 211 0.96 -15.08 -13.20
C ASP A 211 0.15 -13.89 -13.72
N VAL A 212 0.80 -12.81 -14.15
CA VAL A 212 0.10 -11.67 -14.79
C VAL A 212 -0.63 -12.14 -16.05
N ILE A 213 0.03 -12.93 -16.89
CA ILE A 213 -0.57 -13.48 -18.13
C ILE A 213 -1.77 -14.37 -17.80
N LYS A 214 -1.67 -15.24 -16.79
CA LYS A 214 -2.78 -16.12 -16.36
C LYS A 214 -3.94 -15.32 -15.79
N THR A 215 -3.68 -14.32 -14.94
CA THR A 215 -4.69 -13.40 -14.40
C THR A 215 -5.43 -12.69 -15.53
N ALA A 216 -4.68 -12.07 -16.46
CA ALA A 216 -5.25 -11.37 -17.61
C ALA A 216 -6.11 -12.33 -18.45
N LYS A 217 -5.61 -13.51 -18.80
CA LYS A 217 -6.38 -14.52 -19.56
C LYS A 217 -7.68 -14.90 -18.89
N PHE A 218 -7.64 -15.16 -17.58
CA PHE A 218 -8.84 -15.52 -16.83
C PHE A 218 -9.85 -14.37 -16.80
N ILE A 219 -9.41 -13.16 -16.44
CA ILE A 219 -10.29 -11.98 -16.39
C ILE A 219 -10.85 -11.62 -17.78
N ASN A 220 -10.05 -11.76 -18.84
CA ASN A 220 -10.48 -11.51 -20.21
C ASN A 220 -11.48 -12.57 -20.71
N SER A 221 -11.44 -13.79 -20.13
CA SER A 221 -12.42 -14.85 -20.43
C SER A 221 -13.77 -14.67 -19.74
N LEU A 222 -13.86 -13.81 -18.72
CA LEU A 222 -15.11 -13.60 -17.98
C LEU A 222 -16.20 -13.04 -18.91
N PRO A 223 -17.46 -13.48 -18.74
CA PRO A 223 -18.62 -12.83 -19.36
C PRO A 223 -18.63 -11.33 -19.06
N LYS A 224 -19.20 -10.54 -19.98
CA LYS A 224 -19.31 -9.09 -19.78
C LYS A 224 -20.08 -8.77 -18.51
N GLU A 225 -21.14 -9.53 -18.23
CA GLU A 225 -22.00 -9.37 -17.07
C GLU A 225 -21.24 -9.52 -15.75
N ASP A 226 -20.27 -10.44 -15.69
CA ASP A 226 -19.43 -10.65 -14.50
C ASP A 226 -18.45 -9.49 -14.31
N VAL A 227 -17.84 -9.00 -15.39
CA VAL A 227 -16.96 -7.82 -15.34
C VAL A 227 -17.75 -6.56 -14.93
N ASP A 228 -18.97 -6.40 -15.47
CA ASP A 228 -19.87 -5.31 -15.11
C ASP A 228 -20.25 -5.37 -13.63
N ALA A 229 -20.58 -6.55 -13.09
CA ALA A 229 -20.93 -6.71 -11.68
C ALA A 229 -19.75 -6.43 -10.73
N ILE A 230 -18.54 -6.85 -11.09
CA ILE A 230 -17.33 -6.54 -10.32
C ILE A 230 -17.06 -5.03 -10.31
N ALA A 231 -17.10 -4.40 -11.49
CA ALA A 231 -16.88 -2.96 -11.61
C ALA A 231 -17.97 -2.15 -10.89
N ASP A 232 -19.23 -2.57 -10.96
CA ASP A 232 -20.35 -1.93 -10.25
C ASP A 232 -20.21 -2.02 -8.73
N THR A 233 -19.77 -3.18 -8.22
CA THR A 233 -19.51 -3.36 -6.79
C THR A 233 -18.42 -2.40 -6.31
N TYR A 234 -17.33 -2.31 -7.08
CA TYR A 234 -16.17 -1.47 -6.79
C TYR A 234 -16.48 0.04 -6.87
N VAL A 235 -17.06 0.50 -7.98
CA VAL A 235 -17.42 1.92 -8.18
C VAL A 235 -18.61 2.32 -7.30
N GLY A 236 -19.53 1.39 -7.07
CA GLY A 236 -20.68 1.56 -6.19
C GLY A 236 -20.27 1.71 -4.72
N GLY A 237 -19.24 0.98 -4.27
CA GLY A 237 -18.58 1.24 -2.98
C GLY A 237 -18.12 2.69 -2.92
N TYR A 238 -17.30 3.10 -3.89
CA TYR A 238 -16.76 4.46 -3.95
C TYR A 238 -17.82 5.56 -3.84
N ARG A 239 -18.93 5.41 -4.58
CA ARG A 239 -20.05 6.35 -4.49
C ARG A 239 -20.72 6.34 -3.10
N ARG A 240 -20.97 5.16 -2.53
CA ARG A 240 -21.55 5.02 -1.17
C ARG A 240 -20.66 5.67 -0.11
N GLY A 241 -19.33 5.58 -0.22
CA GLY A 241 -18.41 6.26 0.69
C GLY A 241 -18.61 7.78 0.72
N PHE A 242 -18.86 8.42 -0.43
CA PHE A 242 -19.24 9.84 -0.48
C PHE A 242 -20.62 10.10 0.12
N GLU A 243 -21.61 9.25 -0.18
CA GLU A 243 -22.99 9.39 0.31
C GLU A 243 -23.07 9.31 1.85
N ILE A 244 -22.44 8.31 2.46
CA ILE A 244 -22.49 8.04 3.91
C ILE A 244 -21.75 9.11 4.70
N ALA A 245 -20.60 9.56 4.20
CA ALA A 245 -19.86 10.65 4.82
C ALA A 245 -20.45 12.04 4.50
N ASN A 246 -21.58 12.11 3.78
CA ASN A 246 -22.25 13.34 3.36
C ASN A 246 -21.30 14.31 2.61
N LYS A 247 -20.43 13.75 1.77
CA LYS A 247 -19.42 14.48 0.98
C LYS A 247 -19.97 14.75 -0.43
N ASP A 248 -19.78 15.97 -0.91
CA ASP A 248 -20.27 16.38 -2.24
C ASP A 248 -19.30 15.96 -3.36
N ILE A 249 -19.54 14.78 -3.93
CA ILE A 249 -18.76 14.23 -5.05
C ILE A 249 -18.81 15.12 -6.31
N SER A 250 -19.82 15.98 -6.48
CA SER A 250 -19.95 16.81 -7.70
C SER A 250 -18.87 17.88 -7.83
N LYS A 251 -18.24 18.24 -6.69
CA LYS A 251 -17.06 19.11 -6.62
C LYS A 251 -15.79 18.45 -7.12
N LYS A 252 -15.78 17.12 -7.24
CA LYS A 252 -14.62 16.35 -7.66
C LYS A 252 -14.65 16.06 -9.16
N LYS A 253 -13.46 15.82 -9.73
CA LYS A 253 -13.23 15.57 -11.16
C LYS A 253 -12.24 14.45 -11.42
N THR A 254 -11.43 14.03 -10.44
CA THR A 254 -10.41 13.00 -10.67
C THR A 254 -10.39 11.95 -9.58
N VAL A 255 -10.45 10.69 -9.97
CA VAL A 255 -10.22 9.51 -9.11
C VAL A 255 -8.87 8.88 -9.47
N GLN A 256 -8.15 8.35 -8.49
CA GLN A 256 -6.91 7.60 -8.75
C GLN A 256 -7.14 6.11 -8.57
N ILE A 257 -7.12 5.35 -9.66
CA ILE A 257 -7.23 3.89 -9.63
C ILE A 257 -5.86 3.27 -9.37
N ARG A 258 -5.71 2.56 -8.26
CA ARG A 258 -4.52 1.78 -7.93
C ARG A 258 -4.82 0.32 -8.19
N PHE A 259 -4.04 -0.38 -9.01
CA PHE A 259 -4.36 -1.77 -9.37
C PHE A 259 -3.11 -2.61 -9.63
N CYS A 260 -3.24 -3.92 -9.44
CA CYS A 260 -2.20 -4.89 -9.78
C CYS A 260 -2.29 -5.34 -11.25
N PRO A 261 -1.16 -5.66 -11.91
CA PRO A 261 -1.14 -6.17 -13.28
C PRO A 261 -2.07 -7.37 -13.53
N GLY A 262 -2.70 -7.40 -14.71
CA GLY A 262 -3.63 -8.47 -15.13
C GLY A 262 -5.12 -8.14 -14.92
N PHE A 263 -5.43 -7.05 -14.19
CA PHE A 263 -6.79 -6.59 -13.92
C PHE A 263 -7.28 -5.49 -14.89
N GLU A 264 -6.55 -5.23 -15.98
CA GLU A 264 -6.75 -4.08 -16.87
C GLU A 264 -8.17 -4.01 -17.46
N ARG A 265 -8.82 -5.14 -17.75
CA ARG A 265 -10.20 -5.18 -18.26
C ARG A 265 -11.23 -4.71 -17.24
N ILE A 266 -11.07 -5.09 -15.97
CA ILE A 266 -11.93 -4.60 -14.87
C ILE A 266 -11.67 -3.11 -14.65
N VAL A 267 -10.40 -2.71 -14.66
CA VAL A 267 -9.99 -1.30 -14.51
C VAL A 267 -10.55 -0.41 -15.62
N LYS A 268 -10.54 -0.90 -16.87
CA LYS A 268 -11.19 -0.22 -17.99
C LYS A 268 -12.67 0.00 -17.68
N ARG A 269 -13.39 -1.05 -17.32
CA ARG A 269 -14.83 -0.94 -17.05
C ARG A 269 -15.11 -0.01 -15.87
N ALA A 270 -14.35 -0.10 -14.80
CA ALA A 270 -14.43 0.81 -13.66
C ALA A 270 -14.19 2.27 -14.07
N SER A 271 -13.19 2.54 -14.92
CA SER A 271 -12.91 3.91 -15.40
C SER A 271 -14.04 4.50 -16.24
N GLU A 272 -14.75 3.69 -17.02
CA GLU A 272 -15.96 4.12 -17.75
C GLU A 272 -17.08 4.48 -16.78
N MET A 273 -17.31 3.64 -15.76
CA MET A 273 -18.34 3.89 -14.74
C MET A 273 -18.00 5.11 -13.86
N PHE A 274 -16.72 5.37 -13.57
CA PHE A 274 -16.30 6.61 -12.95
C PHE A 274 -16.57 7.83 -13.84
N ALA A 275 -16.33 7.72 -15.14
CA ALA A 275 -16.65 8.79 -16.09
C ALA A 275 -18.17 9.08 -16.16
N GLU A 276 -19.02 8.05 -16.03
CA GLU A 276 -20.48 8.20 -15.96
C GLU A 276 -20.94 9.04 -14.75
N ILE A 277 -20.18 9.04 -13.65
CA ILE A 277 -20.44 9.89 -12.46
C ILE A 277 -19.61 11.17 -12.44
N GLY A 278 -18.92 11.50 -13.56
CA GLY A 278 -18.21 12.76 -13.75
C GLY A 278 -16.76 12.79 -13.25
N LEU A 279 -16.14 11.62 -13.05
CA LEU A 279 -14.74 11.49 -12.61
C LEU A 279 -13.85 10.91 -13.72
N SER A 280 -12.79 11.64 -14.06
CA SER A 280 -11.69 11.12 -14.88
C SER A 280 -10.71 10.31 -14.03
N SER A 281 -10.05 9.31 -14.63
CA SER A 281 -9.14 8.42 -13.90
C SER A 281 -7.66 8.76 -14.13
N THR A 282 -6.88 8.83 -13.06
CA THR A 282 -5.43 8.60 -13.04
C THR A 282 -5.15 7.19 -12.54
N TYR A 283 -3.94 6.67 -12.76
CA TYR A 283 -3.61 5.28 -12.42
C TYR A 283 -2.25 5.13 -11.74
N ILE A 284 -2.19 4.23 -10.77
CA ILE A 284 -0.95 3.73 -10.17
C ILE A 284 -0.96 2.21 -10.30
N ILE A 285 0.13 1.65 -10.83
CA ILE A 285 0.29 0.21 -10.91
C ILE A 285 1.01 -0.27 -9.66
N MET A 286 0.40 -1.20 -8.94
CA MET A 286 0.97 -1.85 -7.78
C MET A 286 1.63 -3.15 -8.24
N SER A 287 2.92 -3.07 -8.56
CA SER A 287 3.71 -4.22 -9.01
C SER A 287 5.07 -4.21 -8.34
N LYS A 288 5.46 -5.38 -7.82
CA LYS A 288 6.78 -5.63 -7.26
C LYS A 288 7.43 -6.73 -8.09
N VAL A 289 8.60 -6.43 -8.67
CA VAL A 289 9.33 -7.42 -9.49
C VAL A 289 9.96 -8.51 -8.62
N ASN A 290 10.37 -8.15 -7.41
CA ASN A 290 11.00 -9.02 -6.43
C ASN A 290 10.85 -8.40 -5.03
N GLU A 291 10.15 -9.07 -4.12
CA GLU A 291 9.89 -8.60 -2.76
C GLU A 291 11.18 -8.29 -1.99
N GLN A 292 12.20 -9.16 -2.09
CA GLN A 292 13.47 -8.96 -1.39
C GLN A 292 14.21 -7.73 -1.92
N TYR A 293 14.17 -7.48 -3.23
CA TYR A 293 14.73 -6.27 -3.83
C TYR A 293 14.08 -5.01 -3.25
N HIS A 294 12.75 -4.95 -3.22
CA HIS A 294 12.05 -3.80 -2.64
C HIS A 294 12.32 -3.66 -1.13
N TYR A 295 12.41 -4.78 -0.40
CA TYR A 295 12.74 -4.77 1.02
C TYR A 295 14.16 -4.24 1.29
N ASP A 296 15.16 -4.69 0.53
CA ASP A 296 16.56 -4.32 0.69
C ASP A 296 16.80 -2.81 0.49
N HIS A 297 16.02 -2.17 -0.39
CA HIS A 297 16.16 -0.75 -0.75
C HIS A 297 15.19 0.21 -0.04
N ARG A 298 14.35 -0.29 0.87
CA ARG A 298 13.28 0.52 1.51
C ARG A 298 13.78 1.75 2.29
N TYR A 299 15.06 1.77 2.66
CA TYR A 299 15.70 2.84 3.42
C TYR A 299 16.90 3.48 2.71
N ASP A 300 17.03 3.32 1.40
CA ASP A 300 18.11 3.96 0.62
C ASP A 300 18.10 5.49 0.74
N ASN A 301 16.95 6.07 1.10
CA ASN A 301 16.86 7.47 1.45
C ASN A 301 17.80 7.86 2.60
N GLY A 302 18.21 6.94 3.47
CA GLY A 302 19.23 7.16 4.50
C GLY A 302 20.58 7.66 3.97
N LEU A 303 20.88 7.51 2.68
CA LEU A 303 22.11 8.01 2.05
C LEU A 303 22.09 9.54 1.83
N TYR A 304 20.90 10.12 1.71
CA TYR A 304 20.71 11.55 1.44
C TYR A 304 19.70 12.26 2.37
N LEU A 305 19.15 11.54 3.36
CA LEU A 305 18.14 12.08 4.27
C LEU A 305 18.79 12.95 5.36
N ASP A 306 18.62 14.26 5.20
CA ASP A 306 18.86 15.24 6.24
C ASP A 306 17.75 16.31 6.30
N LYS A 307 17.93 17.31 7.18
CA LYS A 307 16.94 18.38 7.34
C LYS A 307 16.81 19.26 6.10
N ALA A 308 17.92 19.58 5.43
CA ALA A 308 17.92 20.47 4.27
C ALA A 308 17.23 19.81 3.07
N PHE A 309 17.50 18.52 2.84
CA PHE A 309 16.82 17.73 1.83
C PHE A 309 15.31 17.65 2.09
N VAL A 310 14.90 17.40 3.34
CA VAL A 310 13.49 17.35 3.73
C VAL A 310 12.80 18.70 3.52
N GLU A 311 13.42 19.81 3.91
CA GLU A 311 12.88 21.16 3.70
C GLU A 311 12.72 21.47 2.20
N ARG A 312 13.71 21.13 1.38
CA ARG A 312 13.63 21.26 -0.08
C ARG A 312 12.48 20.41 -0.63
N ARG A 313 12.38 19.14 -0.24
CA ARG A 313 11.31 18.24 -0.73
C ARG A 313 9.93 18.74 -0.36
N LEU A 314 9.72 19.18 0.89
CA LEU A 314 8.46 19.80 1.32
C LEU A 314 8.15 21.09 0.56
N SER A 315 9.17 21.90 0.24
CA SER A 315 8.98 23.11 -0.58
C SER A 315 8.50 22.79 -2.00
N VAL A 316 9.02 21.71 -2.59
CA VAL A 316 8.58 21.21 -3.90
C VAL A 316 7.14 20.72 -3.82
N VAL A 317 6.79 19.85 -2.85
CA VAL A 317 5.40 19.37 -2.67
C VAL A 317 4.42 20.54 -2.58
N LYS A 318 4.73 21.51 -1.72
CA LYS A 318 3.88 22.69 -1.52
C LYS A 318 3.74 23.50 -2.81
N ARG A 319 4.84 23.75 -3.52
CA ARG A 319 4.82 24.49 -4.78
C ARG A 319 4.00 23.75 -5.84
N THR A 320 4.20 22.44 -6.00
CA THR A 320 3.46 21.64 -6.97
C THR A 320 1.96 21.67 -6.69
N TYR A 321 1.53 21.53 -5.44
CA TYR A 321 0.11 21.65 -5.12
C TYR A 321 -0.42 23.08 -5.22
N GLU A 322 0.40 24.11 -5.05
CA GLU A 322 -0.01 25.49 -5.34
C GLU A 322 -0.23 25.70 -6.84
N ASP A 323 0.71 25.23 -7.68
CA ASP A 323 0.64 25.35 -9.14
C ASP A 323 -0.54 24.54 -9.72
N TYR A 324 -0.89 23.40 -9.10
CA TYR A 324 -1.98 22.51 -9.48
C TYR A 324 -3.15 22.51 -8.48
N LYS A 325 -3.37 23.64 -7.79
CA LYS A 325 -4.34 23.75 -6.69
C LYS A 325 -5.76 23.34 -7.08
N GLN A 326 -6.18 23.69 -8.29
CA GLN A 326 -7.49 23.29 -8.79
C GLN A 326 -7.60 21.77 -8.90
N ASN A 327 -6.69 21.12 -9.62
CA ASN A 327 -6.66 19.66 -9.76
C ASN A 327 -6.58 18.95 -8.40
N ALA A 328 -5.79 19.49 -7.47
CA ALA A 328 -5.70 18.97 -6.12
C ALA A 328 -7.04 19.05 -5.39
N SER A 329 -7.72 20.20 -5.42
CA SER A 329 -9.03 20.36 -4.78
C SER A 329 -10.14 19.51 -5.42
N GLU A 330 -10.01 19.19 -6.72
CA GLU A 330 -10.93 18.36 -7.48
C GLU A 330 -10.59 16.85 -7.38
N TYR A 331 -9.51 16.48 -6.70
CA TYR A 331 -9.15 15.09 -6.45
C TYR A 331 -10.14 14.44 -5.47
N ALA A 332 -10.67 13.29 -5.86
CA ALA A 332 -11.71 12.57 -5.15
C ALA A 332 -11.14 11.53 -4.16
N GLY A 333 -9.86 11.20 -4.25
CA GLY A 333 -9.21 10.13 -3.48
C GLY A 333 -8.95 8.85 -4.28
N PRO A 334 -8.36 7.82 -3.65
CA PRO A 334 -7.95 6.61 -4.33
C PRO A 334 -9.08 5.56 -4.39
N ALA A 335 -9.14 4.82 -5.49
CA ALA A 335 -9.88 3.58 -5.60
C ALA A 335 -8.84 2.46 -5.83
N VAL A 336 -8.84 1.42 -5.02
CA VAL A 336 -7.76 0.43 -4.94
C VAL A 336 -8.29 -0.98 -5.24
N ILE A 337 -7.63 -1.67 -6.17
CA ILE A 337 -7.78 -3.11 -6.43
C ILE A 337 -6.50 -3.79 -5.94
N GLU A 338 -6.57 -4.41 -4.78
CA GLU A 338 -5.48 -5.20 -4.22
C GLU A 338 -5.56 -6.67 -4.66
N THR A 339 -4.45 -7.37 -4.50
CA THR A 339 -4.35 -8.79 -4.81
C THR A 339 -3.87 -9.59 -3.62
N PHE A 340 -4.26 -10.87 -3.60
CA PHE A 340 -3.84 -11.79 -2.56
C PHE A 340 -3.61 -13.19 -3.12
N GLY A 341 -3.05 -14.10 -2.32
CA GLY A 341 -2.76 -15.47 -2.74
C GLY A 341 -1.30 -15.77 -3.02
N GLU A 342 -0.43 -14.77 -2.96
CA GLU A 342 1.01 -15.00 -2.97
C GLU A 342 1.46 -15.65 -1.65
N GLU A 343 2.60 -16.34 -1.67
CA GLU A 343 3.20 -16.81 -0.42
C GLU A 343 3.65 -15.61 0.43
N PRO A 344 3.34 -15.58 1.74
CA PRO A 344 3.81 -14.53 2.62
C PRO A 344 5.31 -14.34 2.52
N PHE A 345 5.73 -13.10 2.27
CA PHE A 345 7.14 -12.78 2.13
C PHE A 345 7.80 -12.73 3.51
N THR A 346 8.78 -13.62 3.73
CA THR A 346 9.67 -13.53 4.90
C THR A 346 10.99 -12.90 4.46
N PRO A 347 11.25 -11.62 4.78
CA PRO A 347 12.47 -10.97 4.36
C PRO A 347 13.70 -11.57 5.03
N GLU A 348 14.80 -11.63 4.29
CA GLU A 348 16.13 -11.74 4.87
C GLU A 348 16.60 -10.35 5.31
N ASP A 349 16.85 -10.15 6.61
CA ASP A 349 17.51 -8.93 7.09
C ASP A 349 19.02 -9.00 6.79
N LYS A 350 19.44 -8.26 5.77
CA LYS A 350 20.85 -8.16 5.37
C LYS A 350 21.50 -6.99 6.10
N LYS A 351 22.66 -7.24 6.72
CA LYS A 351 23.40 -6.20 7.45
C LYS A 351 23.93 -5.09 6.53
N GLU A 352 24.06 -5.38 5.24
CA GLU A 352 24.56 -4.49 4.19
C GLU A 352 23.51 -3.48 3.71
N CYS A 353 22.22 -3.70 4.01
CA CYS A 353 21.16 -2.77 3.64
C CYS A 353 21.30 -1.46 4.42
N VAL A 354 20.97 -0.34 3.77
CA VAL A 354 20.93 0.97 4.41
C VAL A 354 19.91 0.93 5.54
N LYS A 355 20.29 1.41 6.74
CA LYS A 355 19.38 1.54 7.90
C LYS A 355 19.37 2.98 8.37
N LEU A 356 18.17 3.49 8.70
CA LEU A 356 18.04 4.82 9.28
C LEU A 356 18.55 4.82 10.71
N ASN A 357 19.48 5.72 11.03
CA ASN A 357 19.87 5.97 12.42
C ASN A 357 18.79 6.76 13.19
N ASP A 358 18.90 6.87 14.51
CA ASP A 358 17.87 7.53 15.35
C ASP A 358 17.59 8.98 14.96
N LYS A 359 18.60 9.72 14.49
CA LYS A 359 18.42 11.09 14.00
C LYS A 359 17.63 11.10 12.70
N GLN A 360 17.94 10.19 11.78
CA GLN A 360 17.25 10.04 10.50
C GLN A 360 15.82 9.53 10.67
N ARG A 361 15.57 8.58 11.60
CA ARG A 361 14.21 8.13 11.96
C ARG A 361 13.33 9.30 12.38
N LYS A 362 13.83 10.17 13.27
CA LYS A 362 13.12 11.38 13.70
C LYS A 362 12.88 12.37 12.54
N ILE A 363 13.86 12.55 11.66
CA ILE A 363 13.71 13.40 10.47
C ILE A 363 12.66 12.82 9.52
N HIS A 364 12.65 11.50 9.31
CA HIS A 364 11.70 10.81 8.45
C HIS A 364 10.27 10.92 8.96
N LEU A 365 10.05 10.65 10.26
CA LEU A 365 8.74 10.83 10.90
C LEU A 365 8.24 12.28 10.80
N ASN A 366 9.15 13.26 11.00
CA ASN A 366 8.81 14.67 10.82
C ASN A 366 8.41 15.01 9.37
N TYR A 367 9.12 14.44 8.39
CA TYR A 367 8.78 14.59 6.98
C TYR A 367 7.40 14.00 6.68
N ILE A 368 7.09 12.78 7.12
CA ILE A 368 5.77 12.15 6.92
C ILE A 368 4.66 13.05 7.47
N SER A 369 4.79 13.48 8.72
CA SER A 369 3.80 14.35 9.38
C SER A 369 3.60 15.68 8.64
N LYS A 370 4.70 16.37 8.28
CA LYS A 370 4.63 17.65 7.54
C LYS A 370 4.10 17.48 6.13
N ASN A 371 4.49 16.42 5.42
CA ASN A 371 4.02 16.13 4.08
C ASN A 371 2.51 15.87 4.09
N ARG A 372 2.01 15.10 5.07
CA ARG A 372 0.58 14.88 5.26
C ARG A 372 -0.16 16.18 5.54
N ALA A 373 0.40 17.06 6.37
CA ALA A 373 -0.19 18.38 6.64
C ALA A 373 -0.23 19.29 5.40
N ILE A 374 0.75 19.21 4.50
CA ILE A 374 0.70 19.91 3.21
C ILE A 374 -0.41 19.33 2.35
N ILE A 375 -0.47 18.01 2.17
CA ILE A 375 -1.52 17.35 1.37
C ILE A 375 -2.90 17.75 1.88
N GLU A 376 -3.13 17.69 3.19
CA GLU A 376 -4.40 18.08 3.84
C GLU A 376 -4.85 19.51 3.47
N ALA A 377 -3.91 20.45 3.33
CA ALA A 377 -4.23 21.83 2.99
C ALA A 377 -4.73 22.02 1.55
N TYR A 378 -4.49 21.06 0.66
CA TYR A 378 -4.89 21.11 -0.76
C TYR A 378 -5.92 20.03 -1.13
N MET A 379 -5.92 18.92 -0.41
CA MET A 379 -6.82 17.77 -0.54
C MET A 379 -7.35 17.42 0.86
N PRO A 380 -8.31 18.19 1.39
CA PRO A 380 -8.86 17.96 2.71
C PRO A 380 -9.45 16.54 2.80
N HIS A 381 -9.09 15.80 3.86
CA HIS A 381 -9.46 14.39 4.01
C HIS A 381 -10.98 14.20 4.15
N ASP A 382 -11.64 15.21 4.70
CA ASP A 382 -13.09 15.34 4.82
C ASP A 382 -13.81 15.60 3.49
N GLU A 383 -13.10 15.91 2.41
CA GLU A 383 -13.70 16.09 1.09
C GLU A 383 -13.44 14.92 0.13
N VAL A 384 -12.51 14.03 0.45
CA VAL A 384 -12.15 12.87 -0.39
C VAL A 384 -12.76 11.58 0.16
N SER A 385 -12.92 10.57 -0.68
CA SER A 385 -13.28 9.21 -0.27
C SER A 385 -12.29 8.20 -0.83
N PHE A 386 -12.39 6.97 -0.38
CA PHE A 386 -11.64 5.87 -0.97
C PHE A 386 -12.51 4.63 -1.14
N THR A 387 -12.01 3.69 -1.93
CA THR A 387 -12.53 2.33 -1.91
C THR A 387 -11.40 1.36 -2.10
N ILE A 388 -11.50 0.21 -1.46
CA ILE A 388 -10.56 -0.89 -1.62
C ILE A 388 -11.32 -2.20 -1.81
N ILE A 389 -10.89 -3.00 -2.78
CA ILE A 389 -11.42 -4.33 -3.07
C ILE A 389 -10.25 -5.27 -3.37
N ALA A 390 -10.34 -6.53 -2.96
CA ALA A 390 -9.27 -7.50 -3.17
C ALA A 390 -9.72 -8.72 -3.98
N PHE A 391 -8.80 -9.26 -4.78
CA PHE A 391 -8.99 -10.48 -5.57
C PHE A 391 -7.77 -11.42 -5.50
N PRO A 392 -7.97 -12.74 -5.60
CA PRO A 392 -6.84 -13.66 -5.63
C PRO A 392 -6.06 -13.53 -6.94
N VAL A 393 -4.80 -13.96 -6.94
CA VAL A 393 -3.98 -14.20 -8.13
C VAL A 393 -3.63 -15.69 -8.27
N PRO A 394 -3.19 -16.18 -9.45
CA PRO A 394 -2.91 -17.60 -9.70
C PRO A 394 -1.97 -18.28 -8.71
N LYS A 395 -1.10 -17.53 -8.03
CA LYS A 395 -0.22 -18.05 -6.95
C LYS A 395 -0.98 -18.65 -5.77
N ILE A 396 -2.29 -18.38 -5.63
CA ILE A 396 -3.15 -19.00 -4.61
C ILE A 396 -3.21 -20.53 -4.75
N GLY A 397 -2.95 -21.07 -5.95
CA GLY A 397 -2.88 -22.50 -6.23
C GLY A 397 -3.86 -22.95 -7.32
N GLU A 398 -4.02 -24.26 -7.46
CA GLU A 398 -4.81 -24.90 -8.54
C GLU A 398 -6.29 -24.48 -8.53
N ASN A 399 -6.83 -24.09 -7.36
CA ASN A 399 -8.22 -23.66 -7.20
C ASN A 399 -8.44 -22.16 -7.53
N PHE A 400 -7.47 -21.48 -8.16
CA PHE A 400 -7.51 -20.05 -8.44
C PHE A 400 -8.86 -19.55 -8.97
N GLU A 401 -9.42 -20.19 -10.01
CA GLU A 401 -10.68 -19.75 -10.60
C GLU A 401 -11.89 -19.93 -9.67
N GLU A 402 -11.91 -21.00 -8.87
CA GLU A 402 -12.98 -21.25 -7.88
C GLU A 402 -12.90 -20.23 -6.74
N ILE A 403 -11.68 -19.98 -6.24
CA ILE A 403 -11.41 -18.99 -5.20
C ILE A 403 -11.76 -17.58 -5.71
N PHE A 404 -11.46 -17.25 -6.96
CA PHE A 404 -11.84 -15.97 -7.55
C PHE A 404 -13.36 -15.79 -7.56
N LYS A 405 -14.12 -16.79 -7.99
CA LYS A 405 -15.59 -16.75 -7.98
C LYS A 405 -16.17 -16.64 -6.58
N GLU A 406 -15.62 -17.38 -5.61
CA GLU A 406 -16.01 -17.23 -4.21
C GLU A 406 -15.66 -15.85 -3.64
N THR A 407 -14.54 -15.26 -4.06
CA THR A 407 -14.17 -13.88 -3.68
C THR A 407 -15.17 -12.88 -4.25
N VAL A 408 -15.58 -13.03 -5.51
CA VAL A 408 -16.66 -12.21 -6.10
C VAL A 408 -17.93 -12.34 -5.25
N ARG A 409 -18.34 -13.55 -4.88
CA ARG A 409 -19.51 -13.80 -4.02
C ARG A 409 -19.42 -13.06 -2.68
N ILE A 410 -18.25 -13.07 -2.04
CA ILE A 410 -17.99 -12.37 -0.77
C ILE A 410 -18.02 -10.85 -0.95
N ASN A 411 -17.43 -10.34 -2.04
CA ASN A 411 -17.42 -8.91 -2.37
C ASN A 411 -18.84 -8.39 -2.67
N THR A 412 -19.74 -9.25 -3.16
CA THR A 412 -21.11 -8.91 -3.54
C THR A 412 -22.17 -9.30 -2.49
N LEU A 413 -21.78 -9.54 -1.23
CA LEU A 413 -22.76 -9.84 -0.17
C LEU A 413 -23.79 -8.69 -0.02
N ASP A 414 -25.03 -9.06 0.33
CA ASP A 414 -26.14 -8.12 0.43
C ASP A 414 -25.96 -7.16 1.62
N ASN A 415 -25.73 -5.89 1.30
CA ASN A 415 -25.44 -4.84 2.28
C ASN A 415 -26.62 -4.57 3.22
N ASP A 416 -27.86 -4.68 2.75
CA ASP A 416 -29.05 -4.39 3.56
C ASP A 416 -29.36 -5.53 4.52
N VAL A 417 -29.10 -6.78 4.11
CA VAL A 417 -29.27 -7.95 4.96
C VAL A 417 -28.24 -7.97 6.08
N TYR A 418 -26.95 -7.82 5.74
CA TYR A 418 -25.89 -7.83 6.75
C TYR A 418 -25.92 -6.57 7.64
N GLY A 419 -26.23 -5.40 7.06
CA GLY A 419 -26.37 -4.14 7.79
C GLY A 419 -27.40 -4.20 8.93
N LYS A 420 -28.51 -4.93 8.75
CA LYS A 420 -29.51 -5.15 9.82
C LYS A 420 -28.99 -6.03 10.96
N VAL A 421 -28.20 -7.05 10.63
CA VAL A 421 -27.58 -7.93 11.63
C VAL A 421 -26.53 -7.16 12.42
N GLN A 422 -25.67 -6.41 11.73
CA GLN A 422 -24.69 -5.50 12.33
C GLN A 422 -25.35 -4.47 13.24
N GLN A 423 -26.46 -3.87 12.81
CA GLN A 423 -27.22 -2.92 13.63
C GLN A 423 -27.74 -3.56 14.92
N THR A 424 -28.16 -4.83 14.89
CA THR A 424 -28.60 -5.55 16.09
C THR A 424 -27.46 -5.67 17.13
N ILE A 425 -26.22 -5.84 16.66
CA ILE A 425 -25.03 -5.87 17.52
C ILE A 425 -24.75 -4.47 18.09
N ILE A 426 -24.80 -3.44 17.25
CA ILE A 426 -24.61 -2.03 17.63
C ILE A 426 -25.63 -1.60 18.70
N ASP A 427 -26.89 -1.94 18.52
CA ASP A 427 -27.97 -1.55 19.44
C ASP A 427 -27.76 -2.10 20.86
N GLU A 428 -27.13 -3.27 21.01
CA GLU A 428 -26.75 -3.82 22.32
C GLU A 428 -25.45 -3.19 22.86
N LEU A 429 -24.46 -2.96 21.99
CA LEU A 429 -23.21 -2.30 22.35
C LEU A 429 -23.41 -0.85 22.83
N ASP A 430 -24.34 -0.11 22.22
CA ASP A 430 -24.67 1.27 22.59
C ASP A 430 -25.15 1.39 24.05
N LYS A 431 -25.71 0.31 24.61
CA LYS A 431 -26.18 0.24 26.01
C LYS A 431 -25.06 -0.07 27.01
N CYS A 432 -23.88 -0.48 26.54
CA CYS A 432 -22.82 -1.05 27.38
C CYS A 432 -21.69 -0.05 27.67
N SER A 433 -21.04 -0.17 28.83
CA SER A 433 -19.91 0.65 29.25
C SER A 433 -18.56 0.07 28.84
N TYR A 434 -18.44 -1.25 28.79
CA TYR A 434 -17.21 -1.93 28.37
C TYR A 434 -17.49 -3.31 27.75
N VAL A 435 -16.51 -3.79 27.00
CA VAL A 435 -16.48 -5.12 26.38
C VAL A 435 -15.36 -5.93 27.02
N ARG A 436 -15.61 -7.20 27.32
CA ARG A 436 -14.59 -8.16 27.72
C ARG A 436 -14.39 -9.23 26.64
N ILE A 437 -13.14 -9.46 26.28
CA ILE A 437 -12.74 -10.43 25.27
C ILE A 437 -11.86 -11.49 25.96
N LEU A 438 -12.28 -12.75 25.86
CA LEU A 438 -11.59 -13.89 26.44
C LEU A 438 -11.20 -14.88 25.34
N GLY A 439 -9.91 -15.21 25.28
CA GLY A 439 -9.37 -16.28 24.47
C GLY A 439 -9.75 -17.66 25.01
N LYS A 440 -9.61 -18.70 24.18
CA LYS A 440 -9.71 -20.10 24.58
C LYS A 440 -8.53 -20.93 24.10
N GLY A 441 -8.37 -22.11 24.70
CA GLY A 441 -7.28 -23.03 24.37
C GLY A 441 -5.93 -22.42 24.74
N ASN A 442 -5.07 -22.23 23.74
CA ASN A 442 -3.76 -21.61 23.92
C ASN A 442 -3.79 -20.08 23.79
N ASN A 443 -4.91 -19.50 23.35
CA ASN A 443 -5.08 -18.06 23.26
C ASN A 443 -5.24 -17.47 24.67
N ARG A 444 -4.39 -16.52 25.01
CA ARG A 444 -4.27 -15.90 26.35
C ARG A 444 -4.93 -14.53 26.44
N THR A 445 -5.77 -14.17 25.47
CA THR A 445 -6.46 -12.89 25.47
C THR A 445 -7.36 -12.79 26.71
N ASP A 446 -7.15 -11.75 27.51
CA ASP A 446 -8.07 -11.27 28.55
C ASP A 446 -7.96 -9.75 28.50
N LEU A 447 -8.87 -9.15 27.73
CA LEU A 447 -8.84 -7.74 27.38
C LEU A 447 -10.17 -7.10 27.74
N THR A 448 -10.09 -5.95 28.40
CA THR A 448 -11.25 -5.09 28.67
C THR A 448 -11.12 -3.84 27.81
N VAL A 449 -12.12 -3.56 26.98
CA VAL A 449 -12.20 -2.36 26.13
C VAL A 449 -13.31 -1.45 26.65
N ASN A 450 -12.96 -0.24 27.09
CA ASN A 450 -13.93 0.74 27.55
C ASN A 450 -14.54 1.50 26.37
N LEU A 451 -15.82 1.82 26.51
CA LEU A 451 -16.59 2.54 25.49
C LEU A 451 -16.91 3.96 25.97
N VAL A 452 -17.12 4.86 25.02
CA VAL A 452 -17.61 6.21 25.32
C VAL A 452 -19.04 6.16 25.85
N GLU A 453 -19.44 7.18 26.63
CA GLU A 453 -20.81 7.32 27.12
C GLU A 453 -21.66 8.09 26.11
N LEU A 454 -22.90 7.63 25.86
CA LEU A 454 -23.84 8.36 25.03
C LEU A 454 -24.59 9.39 25.88
N SER A 455 -24.54 10.65 25.47
CA SER A 455 -25.34 11.70 26.09
C SER A 455 -26.80 11.68 25.62
N ASP A 456 -27.04 11.22 24.39
CA ASP A 456 -28.38 11.06 23.80
C ASP A 456 -28.45 9.76 22.96
N PRO A 457 -28.83 8.63 23.58
CA PRO A 457 -28.94 7.34 22.87
C PRO A 457 -29.98 7.31 21.73
N ALA A 458 -30.86 8.31 21.64
CA ALA A 458 -31.85 8.39 20.56
C ALA A 458 -31.24 8.92 19.25
N THR A 459 -30.17 9.71 19.33
CA THR A 459 -29.54 10.36 18.18
C THR A 459 -28.06 10.04 18.00
N GLN A 460 -27.44 9.37 18.98
CA GLN A 460 -26.01 9.04 18.99
C GLN A 460 -25.79 7.54 19.04
N THR A 461 -24.66 7.10 18.49
CA THR A 461 -24.16 5.73 18.55
C THR A 461 -22.66 5.71 18.81
N LYS A 462 -22.18 4.65 19.44
CA LYS A 462 -20.75 4.43 19.74
C LYS A 462 -20.04 3.70 18.61
N PHE A 463 -20.77 2.97 17.77
CA PHE A 463 -20.20 2.09 16.76
C PHE A 463 -20.61 2.52 15.36
N GLU A 464 -19.70 2.37 14.41
CA GLU A 464 -19.98 2.50 12.98
C GLU A 464 -20.41 1.14 12.40
N ASN A 465 -21.44 1.18 11.55
CA ASN A 465 -21.93 0.04 10.79
C ASN A 465 -21.21 -0.03 9.45
N CYS A 466 -20.00 -0.62 9.44
CA CYS A 466 -19.18 -0.70 8.24
C CYS A 466 -19.74 -1.74 7.26
N ARG A 467 -20.26 -1.24 6.14
CA ARG A 467 -20.78 -2.05 5.04
C ARG A 467 -19.73 -2.10 3.92
N ALA A 468 -20.12 -2.50 2.71
CA ALA A 468 -19.22 -2.49 1.55
C ALA A 468 -19.21 -1.09 0.89
N ASP A 469 -19.03 -0.04 1.67
CA ASP A 469 -19.06 1.37 1.25
C ASP A 469 -17.67 1.95 1.02
N VAL A 470 -16.66 1.58 1.78
CA VAL A 470 -15.24 1.93 1.49
C VAL A 470 -14.35 0.69 1.48
N ASN A 471 -14.61 -0.25 2.37
CA ASN A 471 -13.88 -1.51 2.47
C ASN A 471 -14.76 -2.64 1.89
N ILE A 472 -14.30 -3.27 0.80
CA ILE A 472 -15.00 -4.40 0.17
C ILE A 472 -14.16 -5.66 0.36
N PRO A 473 -14.70 -6.71 1.01
CA PRO A 473 -16.12 -6.94 1.29
C PRO A 473 -16.65 -6.24 2.55
N LEU A 474 -17.98 -6.24 2.74
CA LEU A 474 -18.58 -5.83 4.02
C LEU A 474 -18.16 -6.76 5.16
N GLY A 475 -18.37 -6.30 6.39
CA GLY A 475 -18.60 -7.21 7.51
C GLY A 475 -17.83 -6.90 8.77
N GLU A 476 -18.02 -5.70 9.32
CA GLU A 476 -17.60 -5.39 10.70
C GLU A 476 -18.51 -4.32 11.32
N VAL A 477 -18.45 -4.20 12.64
CA VAL A 477 -18.89 -3.02 13.39
C VAL A 477 -17.73 -2.56 14.25
N PHE A 478 -17.40 -1.27 14.25
CA PHE A 478 -16.19 -0.78 14.90
C PHE A 478 -16.40 0.52 15.69
N THR A 479 -15.49 0.83 16.61
CA THR A 479 -15.50 2.03 17.43
C THR A 479 -14.08 2.50 17.73
N SER A 480 -13.89 3.81 17.95
CA SER A 480 -12.68 4.30 18.64
C SER A 480 -12.86 4.10 20.15
N PRO A 481 -12.05 3.25 20.80
CA PRO A 481 -12.27 2.92 22.20
C PRO A 481 -11.88 4.10 23.12
N LYS A 482 -12.52 4.15 24.29
CA LYS A 482 -12.07 5.02 25.38
C LYS A 482 -10.80 4.43 25.96
N LEU A 483 -9.68 5.15 25.85
CA LEU A 483 -8.37 4.62 26.26
C LEU A 483 -8.33 4.33 27.77
N LYS A 484 -8.72 5.29 28.60
CA LYS A 484 -8.75 5.11 30.05
C LYS A 484 -9.59 3.90 30.48
N GLY A 485 -8.96 2.98 31.23
CA GLY A 485 -9.53 1.72 31.69
C GLY A 485 -9.48 0.58 30.68
N THR A 486 -9.08 0.83 29.42
CA THR A 486 -8.86 -0.23 28.43
C THR A 486 -7.53 -0.93 28.75
N ASP A 487 -7.62 -2.12 29.32
CA ASP A 487 -6.50 -2.83 29.94
C ASP A 487 -6.53 -4.32 29.58
N GLY A 488 -5.35 -4.93 29.48
CA GLY A 488 -5.21 -6.38 29.40
C GLY A 488 -4.29 -6.85 28.29
N ILE A 489 -4.38 -8.15 28.00
CA ILE A 489 -3.51 -8.81 27.02
C ILE A 489 -4.34 -9.14 25.79
N LEU A 490 -3.86 -8.71 24.63
CA LEU A 490 -4.24 -9.22 23.32
C LEU A 490 -3.22 -10.26 22.88
N HIS A 491 -3.68 -11.47 22.55
CA HIS A 491 -2.82 -12.57 22.14
C HIS A 491 -3.40 -13.26 20.90
N VAL A 492 -2.55 -13.58 19.93
CA VAL A 492 -2.92 -14.34 18.73
C VAL A 492 -1.87 -15.42 18.48
N SER A 493 -2.30 -16.67 18.26
CA SER A 493 -1.36 -17.79 18.12
C SER A 493 -0.48 -17.67 16.86
N GLU A 494 -1.07 -17.21 15.76
CA GLU A 494 -0.39 -16.89 14.50
C GLU A 494 -1.17 -15.78 13.78
N VAL A 495 -0.48 -14.74 13.31
CA VAL A 495 -1.08 -13.62 12.57
C VAL A 495 -0.14 -13.10 11.51
N TYR A 496 -0.69 -12.54 10.43
CA TYR A 496 0.07 -11.90 9.35
C TYR A 496 -0.28 -10.41 9.35
N LEU A 497 0.71 -9.56 9.61
CA LEU A 497 0.54 -8.10 9.70
C LEU A 497 1.57 -7.45 8.77
N ASN A 498 1.15 -6.53 7.90
CA ASN A 498 2.05 -5.83 6.96
C ASN A 498 2.90 -6.80 6.11
N ASP A 499 2.27 -7.84 5.55
CA ASP A 499 2.92 -8.94 4.80
C ASP A 499 3.92 -9.79 5.59
N LEU A 500 4.02 -9.58 6.92
CA LEU A 500 4.96 -10.25 7.80
C LEU A 500 4.25 -11.22 8.75
N LYS A 501 4.82 -12.41 8.92
CA LYS A 501 4.30 -13.44 9.81
C LYS A 501 4.73 -13.21 11.26
N TYR A 502 3.81 -13.38 12.21
CA TYR A 502 4.08 -13.36 13.65
C TYR A 502 3.60 -14.65 14.32
N ILE A 503 4.46 -15.22 15.17
CA ILE A 503 4.18 -16.45 15.91
C ILE A 503 4.03 -16.10 17.39
N ASP A 504 2.97 -16.58 18.05
CA ASP A 504 2.67 -16.32 19.47
C ASP A 504 2.72 -14.82 19.80
N PHE A 505 2.07 -14.01 18.96
CA PHE A 505 2.06 -12.55 19.01
C PHE A 505 1.26 -12.03 20.20
N GLN A 506 1.81 -11.07 20.93
CA GLN A 506 1.18 -10.51 22.12
C GLN A 506 1.44 -9.00 22.24
N VAL A 507 0.41 -8.27 22.65
CA VAL A 507 0.45 -6.86 23.04
C VAL A 507 -0.28 -6.68 24.38
N GLU A 508 0.35 -5.99 25.32
CA GLU A 508 -0.25 -5.62 26.61
C GLU A 508 -0.63 -4.14 26.60
N PHE A 509 -1.85 -3.85 27.04
CA PHE A 509 -2.40 -2.51 27.11
C PHE A 509 -2.60 -2.06 28.56
N LYS A 510 -2.24 -0.80 28.81
CA LYS A 510 -2.62 -0.06 30.01
C LYS A 510 -3.21 1.29 29.63
N ASP A 511 -4.43 1.57 30.09
CA ASP A 511 -5.18 2.77 29.73
C ASP A 511 -5.15 3.02 28.21
N GLY A 512 -5.41 1.96 27.46
CA GLY A 512 -5.49 1.96 26.00
C GLY A 512 -4.14 2.12 25.28
N CYS A 513 -3.03 2.21 26.00
CA CYS A 513 -1.70 2.37 25.41
C CYS A 513 -0.88 1.09 25.51
N VAL A 514 -0.10 0.79 24.47
CA VAL A 514 0.84 -0.34 24.47
C VAL A 514 1.92 -0.14 25.54
N VAL A 515 2.04 -1.08 26.48
CA VAL A 515 3.06 -1.04 27.55
C VAL A 515 4.08 -2.16 27.45
N ASP A 516 3.73 -3.29 26.84
CA ASP A 516 4.67 -4.34 26.47
C ASP A 516 4.18 -5.09 25.22
N TYR A 517 5.11 -5.76 24.55
CA TYR A 517 4.82 -6.53 23.34
C TYR A 517 5.91 -7.59 23.11
N THR A 518 5.53 -8.69 22.46
CA THR A 518 6.48 -9.71 22.03
C THR A 518 5.89 -10.60 20.93
N CYS A 519 6.77 -11.38 20.29
CA CYS A 519 6.42 -12.55 19.49
C CYS A 519 7.46 -13.66 19.73
N LYS A 520 7.38 -14.76 18.99
CA LYS A 520 8.30 -15.91 19.03
C LYS A 520 8.86 -16.28 17.65
N ASN A 521 9.08 -15.29 16.80
CA ASN A 521 9.67 -15.48 15.47
C ASN A 521 11.15 -15.87 15.53
N PHE A 522 11.88 -15.38 16.54
CA PHE A 522 13.30 -15.57 16.73
C PHE A 522 13.61 -16.22 18.09
N PRO A 523 14.76 -16.92 18.24
CA PRO A 523 15.18 -17.48 19.52
C PRO A 523 15.45 -16.43 20.61
N GLU A 524 15.92 -15.24 20.20
CA GLU A 524 16.30 -14.13 21.08
C GLU A 524 15.09 -13.21 21.34
N GLU A 525 14.74 -12.99 22.61
CA GLU A 525 13.62 -12.13 23.01
C GLU A 525 13.78 -10.69 22.51
N LEU A 526 14.99 -10.14 22.58
CA LEU A 526 15.26 -8.78 22.10
C LEU A 526 15.00 -8.64 20.59
N ALA A 527 15.32 -9.67 19.80
CA ALA A 527 15.05 -9.67 18.36
C ALA A 527 13.54 -9.67 18.08
N ASN A 528 12.76 -10.44 18.85
CA ASN A 528 11.29 -10.43 18.75
C ASN A 528 10.70 -9.06 19.10
N LYS A 529 11.17 -8.43 20.18
CA LYS A 529 10.72 -7.08 20.54
C LYS A 529 11.11 -6.05 19.47
N MET A 530 12.33 -6.10 18.95
CA MET A 530 12.74 -5.20 17.86
C MET A 530 11.88 -5.39 16.61
N TYR A 531 11.58 -6.64 16.26
CA TYR A 531 10.74 -6.97 15.11
C TYR A 531 9.33 -6.36 15.22
N VAL A 532 8.68 -6.50 16.39
CA VAL A 532 7.37 -5.87 16.64
C VAL A 532 7.49 -4.33 16.69
N LYS A 533 8.54 -3.78 17.29
CA LYS A 533 8.75 -2.33 17.37
C LYS A 533 8.88 -1.69 15.98
N GLU A 534 9.64 -2.31 15.09
CA GLU A 534 9.93 -1.77 13.76
C GLU A 534 8.72 -1.88 12.83
N ASN A 535 7.97 -2.98 12.90
CA ASN A 535 6.98 -3.33 11.88
C ASN A 535 5.51 -3.20 12.31
N VAL A 536 5.23 -3.20 13.63
CA VAL A 536 3.87 -2.98 14.18
C VAL A 536 3.77 -1.61 14.83
N LEU A 537 4.75 -1.25 15.68
CA LEU A 537 4.76 0.08 16.32
C LEU A 537 5.36 1.16 15.43
N MET A 538 5.82 0.84 14.22
CA MET A 538 6.42 1.79 13.26
C MET A 538 7.53 2.67 13.88
N ASN A 539 8.34 2.07 14.77
CA ASN A 539 9.39 2.71 15.57
C ASN A 539 8.93 3.70 16.64
N HIS A 540 7.63 3.81 16.91
CA HIS A 540 7.12 4.54 18.08
C HIS A 540 7.44 3.77 19.38
N ASP A 541 7.58 4.50 20.48
CA ASP A 541 7.84 3.89 21.79
C ASP A 541 6.55 3.30 22.41
N THR A 542 5.40 3.84 22.03
CA THR A 542 4.05 3.39 22.40
C THR A 542 3.08 3.83 21.31
N LEU A 543 1.97 3.11 21.18
CA LEU A 543 0.80 3.50 20.37
C LEU A 543 -0.48 3.32 21.20
N PRO A 544 -1.52 4.14 20.97
CA PRO A 544 -2.84 3.89 21.53
C PRO A 544 -3.58 2.78 20.77
N MET A 545 -4.62 2.22 21.38
CA MET A 545 -5.63 1.43 20.70
C MET A 545 -6.52 2.36 19.89
N GLY A 546 -6.37 2.32 18.57
CA GLY A 546 -7.09 3.19 17.63
C GLY A 546 -8.51 2.71 17.35
N GLU A 547 -8.72 1.39 17.37
CA GLU A 547 -9.98 0.75 16.99
C GLU A 547 -10.23 -0.51 17.84
N PHE A 548 -11.50 -0.75 18.15
CA PHE A 548 -12.02 -2.08 18.47
C PHE A 548 -13.18 -2.40 17.53
N ALA A 549 -13.15 -3.60 16.97
CA ALA A 549 -14.18 -4.04 16.04
C ALA A 549 -14.56 -5.51 16.19
N VAL A 550 -15.75 -5.82 15.69
CA VAL A 550 -16.28 -7.17 15.58
C VAL A 550 -16.54 -7.44 14.10
N GLY A 551 -15.65 -8.21 13.48
CA GLY A 551 -15.89 -8.77 12.16
C GLY A 551 -17.12 -9.69 12.17
N THR A 552 -17.89 -9.67 11.10
CA THR A 552 -19.14 -10.43 10.91
C THR A 552 -19.13 -11.26 9.62
N ASN A 553 -18.03 -11.25 8.85
CA ASN A 553 -17.96 -11.97 7.58
C ASN A 553 -17.52 -13.43 7.78
N THR A 554 -18.43 -14.22 8.34
CA THR A 554 -18.21 -15.66 8.57
C THR A 554 -18.13 -16.46 7.27
N THR A 555 -18.69 -15.94 6.17
CA THR A 555 -18.54 -16.52 4.83
C THR A 555 -17.09 -16.45 4.35
N ALA A 556 -16.43 -15.30 4.48
CA ALA A 556 -15.00 -15.15 4.19
C ALA A 556 -14.16 -16.07 5.09
N TYR A 557 -14.48 -16.13 6.39
CA TYR A 557 -13.78 -17.03 7.31
C TYR A 557 -13.85 -18.50 6.86
N ARG A 558 -15.03 -18.95 6.43
CA ARG A 558 -15.24 -20.34 5.99
C ARG A 558 -14.61 -20.63 4.65
N MET A 559 -14.64 -19.68 3.71
CA MET A 559 -13.86 -19.77 2.48
C MET A 559 -12.37 -19.95 2.79
N ALA A 560 -11.84 -19.11 3.69
CA ALA A 560 -10.43 -19.14 4.05
C ALA A 560 -10.02 -20.48 4.68
N GLN A 561 -10.90 -21.09 5.48
CA GLN A 561 -10.71 -22.44 6.02
C GLN A 561 -10.83 -23.55 4.97
N LYS A 562 -11.82 -23.46 4.06
CA LYS A 562 -12.08 -24.47 3.02
C LYS A 562 -10.86 -24.66 2.12
N TYR A 563 -10.20 -23.56 1.75
CA TYR A 563 -9.05 -23.59 0.85
C TYR A 563 -7.70 -23.53 1.57
N ASP A 564 -7.69 -23.37 2.90
CA ASP A 564 -6.48 -23.17 3.70
C ASP A 564 -5.63 -21.99 3.20
N ILE A 565 -6.25 -20.81 3.15
CA ILE A 565 -5.67 -19.59 2.55
C ILE A 565 -5.67 -18.37 3.47
N VAL A 566 -6.02 -18.52 4.76
CA VAL A 566 -6.03 -17.39 5.73
C VAL A 566 -4.72 -16.60 5.67
N TYR A 567 -3.59 -17.30 5.63
CA TYR A 567 -2.26 -16.69 5.61
C TYR A 567 -1.92 -15.96 4.30
N LYS A 568 -2.70 -16.19 3.24
CA LYS A 568 -2.52 -15.55 1.94
C LYS A 568 -3.56 -14.46 1.66
N MET A 569 -4.47 -14.19 2.60
CA MET A 569 -5.51 -13.17 2.46
C MET A 569 -5.01 -11.80 2.97
N PRO A 570 -5.50 -10.69 2.37
CA PRO A 570 -5.10 -9.36 2.80
C PRO A 570 -5.82 -9.00 4.10
N ILE A 571 -5.24 -8.07 4.87
CA ILE A 571 -5.83 -7.62 6.14
C ILE A 571 -7.27 -7.12 5.96
N LEU A 572 -7.55 -6.45 4.83
CA LEU A 572 -8.89 -6.02 4.39
C LEU A 572 -9.96 -7.10 4.53
N ILE A 573 -9.63 -8.37 4.23
CA ILE A 573 -10.57 -9.49 4.36
C ILE A 573 -10.45 -10.12 5.74
N VAL A 574 -9.22 -10.28 6.25
CA VAL A 574 -8.94 -10.96 7.52
C VAL A 574 -9.58 -10.24 8.71
N GLU A 575 -9.56 -8.91 8.75
CA GLU A 575 -10.18 -8.10 9.81
C GLU A 575 -11.68 -8.41 9.95
N LYS A 576 -12.36 -8.71 8.85
CA LYS A 576 -13.79 -9.03 8.82
C LYS A 576 -14.10 -10.47 9.27
N MET A 577 -13.08 -11.28 9.49
CA MET A 577 -13.16 -12.70 9.84
C MET A 577 -13.03 -13.00 11.34
N GLY A 578 -13.14 -11.99 12.20
CA GLY A 578 -13.13 -12.14 13.66
C GLY A 578 -13.15 -10.79 14.37
N PRO A 579 -13.12 -10.73 15.70
CA PRO A 579 -12.84 -9.47 16.39
C PRO A 579 -11.41 -9.00 16.10
N HIS A 580 -11.23 -7.71 15.88
CA HIS A 580 -9.92 -7.10 15.65
C HIS A 580 -9.73 -5.79 16.42
N PHE A 581 -8.47 -5.42 16.54
CA PHE A 581 -8.01 -4.28 17.32
C PHE A 581 -6.90 -3.58 16.57
N ALA A 582 -6.96 -2.26 16.45
CA ALA A 582 -5.90 -1.50 15.82
C ALA A 582 -4.96 -0.88 16.86
N VAL A 583 -3.66 -0.97 16.61
CA VAL A 583 -2.66 -0.13 17.29
C VAL A 583 -2.30 1.06 16.39
N GLY A 584 -2.37 2.28 16.93
CA GLY A 584 -2.11 3.52 16.19
C GLY A 584 -3.27 4.51 16.23
N ASP A 585 -3.40 5.30 15.17
CA ASP A 585 -4.43 6.34 15.03
C ASP A 585 -5.84 5.74 14.97
N THR A 586 -6.87 6.53 15.27
CA THR A 586 -8.27 6.11 15.05
C THR A 586 -8.59 6.00 13.56
N CYS A 587 -9.64 5.25 13.19
CA CYS A 587 -10.13 5.17 11.80
C CYS A 587 -10.56 6.54 11.26
N TYR A 588 -10.83 7.50 12.17
CA TYR A 588 -11.23 8.86 11.87
C TYR A 588 -10.07 9.85 11.82
N SER A 589 -8.82 9.40 11.83
CA SER A 589 -7.63 10.28 11.78
C SER A 589 -7.80 11.42 10.76
N ARG A 590 -7.82 12.66 11.25
CA ARG A 590 -8.03 13.92 10.49
C ARG A 590 -9.44 14.15 9.96
N SER A 591 -10.42 13.41 10.46
CA SER A 591 -11.85 13.58 10.18
C SER A 591 -12.70 13.61 11.45
N GLU A 592 -12.07 13.73 12.63
CA GLU A 592 -12.73 13.71 13.94
C GLU A 592 -13.73 14.86 14.14
N ASP A 593 -13.54 15.98 13.45
CA ASP A 593 -14.45 17.13 13.54
C ASP A 593 -15.70 16.99 12.64
N PHE A 594 -15.71 16.00 11.75
CA PHE A 594 -16.78 15.81 10.76
C PHE A 594 -17.76 14.75 11.18
N LYS A 595 -19.00 15.19 11.46
CA LYS A 595 -20.08 14.29 11.84
C LYS A 595 -20.32 13.25 10.76
N VAL A 596 -20.14 12.00 11.13
CA VAL A 596 -20.53 10.84 10.33
C VAL A 596 -21.72 10.16 10.98
N TYR A 597 -22.53 9.52 10.15
CA TYR A 597 -23.82 8.97 10.55
C TYR A 597 -23.93 7.53 10.08
N ASN A 598 -24.49 6.68 10.94
CA ASN A 598 -24.90 5.36 10.52
C ASN A 598 -26.14 5.42 9.60
N PRO A 599 -26.44 4.33 8.86
CA PRO A 599 -27.64 4.26 8.01
C PRO A 599 -28.97 4.48 8.76
N ASP A 600 -28.99 4.27 10.09
CA ASP A 600 -30.14 4.53 10.95
C ASP A 600 -30.32 6.03 11.30
N GLY A 601 -29.38 6.88 10.88
CA GLY A 601 -29.37 8.32 11.11
C GLY A 601 -28.72 8.76 12.43
N LYS A 602 -28.18 7.85 13.24
CA LYS A 602 -27.47 8.21 14.47
C LYS A 602 -26.06 8.73 14.17
N GLU A 603 -25.67 9.79 14.87
CA GLU A 603 -24.32 10.36 14.82
C GLU A 603 -23.35 9.42 15.54
N ILE A 604 -22.26 9.05 14.87
CA ILE A 604 -21.19 8.28 15.49
C ILE A 604 -20.33 9.24 16.31
N ILE A 605 -20.28 9.04 17.63
CA ILE A 605 -19.57 9.96 18.54
C ILE A 605 -18.17 9.50 18.92
N ALA A 606 -17.88 8.20 18.78
CA ALA A 606 -16.60 7.60 19.17
C ALA A 606 -15.55 7.75 18.07
N ARG A 607 -15.13 9.00 17.81
CA ARG A 607 -14.23 9.35 16.68
C ARG A 607 -12.82 9.75 17.12
N GLU A 608 -12.70 10.28 18.32
CA GLU A 608 -11.44 10.77 18.88
C GLU A 608 -11.03 10.02 20.15
N ASN A 609 -9.75 10.12 20.50
CA ASN A 609 -9.18 9.57 21.72
C ASN A 609 -8.28 10.61 22.41
N ASP A 610 -7.65 10.21 23.53
CA ASP A 610 -6.81 11.12 24.34
C ASP A 610 -5.58 11.69 23.57
N PHE A 611 -5.22 11.11 22.43
CA PHE A 611 -4.17 11.63 21.54
C PHE A 611 -4.76 12.49 20.42
N SER A 612 -5.74 12.02 19.66
CA SER A 612 -6.28 12.77 18.52
C SER A 612 -7.00 14.06 18.93
N VAL A 613 -7.48 14.15 20.17
CA VAL A 613 -8.00 15.42 20.75
C VAL A 613 -6.91 16.52 20.85
N LEU A 614 -5.63 16.14 20.85
CA LEU A 614 -4.51 17.09 20.86
C LEU A 614 -4.31 17.80 19.53
N ARG A 615 -5.06 17.45 18.47
CA ARG A 615 -4.92 18.02 17.11
C ARG A 615 -4.98 19.54 17.06
N ASP A 616 -5.71 20.17 17.99
CA ASP A 616 -5.83 21.63 18.08
C ASP A 616 -4.73 22.30 18.92
N SER A 617 -4.17 21.59 19.89
CA SER A 617 -3.27 22.15 20.91
C SER A 617 -1.81 21.74 20.73
N GLU A 618 -1.56 20.48 20.39
CA GLU A 618 -0.25 19.88 20.13
C GLU A 618 -0.34 18.94 18.89
N PRO A 619 -0.54 19.49 17.66
CA PRO A 619 -0.82 18.71 16.45
C PRO A 619 0.21 17.62 16.14
N GLU A 620 1.48 17.83 16.53
CA GLU A 620 2.56 16.87 16.34
C GLU A 620 2.47 15.63 17.24
N LYS A 621 1.60 15.65 18.25
CA LYS A 621 1.33 14.52 19.17
C LYS A 621 0.02 13.80 18.88
N ALA A 622 -0.80 14.35 17.98
CA ALA A 622 -2.16 13.86 17.74
C ALA A 622 -2.22 12.65 16.82
N TYR A 623 -1.26 12.53 15.88
CA TYR A 623 -1.27 11.53 14.82
C TYR A 623 0.08 10.83 14.70
N PHE A 624 0.05 9.51 14.84
CA PHE A 624 1.19 8.61 14.69
C PHE A 624 1.43 8.24 13.21
N ASN A 625 0.41 8.39 12.35
CA ASN A 625 0.43 8.02 10.93
C ASN A 625 0.64 6.52 10.70
N CYS A 626 0.07 5.71 11.59
CA CYS A 626 0.00 4.26 11.47
C CYS A 626 -1.32 3.76 12.06
N HIS A 627 -1.81 2.66 11.53
CA HIS A 627 -2.98 1.94 12.00
C HIS A 627 -2.77 0.49 11.60
N THR A 628 -2.74 -0.44 12.55
CA THR A 628 -2.43 -1.85 12.29
C THR A 628 -3.40 -2.75 13.01
N ASP A 629 -4.28 -3.38 12.23
CA ASP A 629 -5.34 -4.28 12.68
C ASP A 629 -4.82 -5.66 13.02
N ILE A 630 -5.20 -6.14 14.21
CA ILE A 630 -4.82 -7.44 14.75
C ILE A 630 -6.08 -8.24 15.01
N THR A 631 -6.36 -9.22 14.16
CA THR A 631 -7.55 -10.07 14.26
C THR A 631 -7.30 -11.32 15.09
N ILE A 632 -8.25 -11.64 15.98
CA ILE A 632 -8.30 -12.94 16.66
C ILE A 632 -9.23 -13.88 15.86
N PRO A 633 -8.77 -15.06 15.42
CA PRO A 633 -9.63 -16.03 14.74
C PRO A 633 -10.81 -16.49 15.61
N TYR A 634 -12.00 -16.69 15.03
CA TYR A 634 -13.17 -17.17 15.77
C TYR A 634 -12.91 -18.44 16.59
N HIS A 635 -12.12 -19.38 16.06
CA HIS A 635 -11.81 -20.63 16.76
C HIS A 635 -10.86 -20.46 17.95
N GLU A 636 -10.28 -19.27 18.17
CA GLU A 636 -9.48 -18.90 19.34
C GLU A 636 -10.28 -18.10 20.37
N ILE A 637 -11.52 -17.70 20.06
CA ILE A 637 -12.39 -16.95 20.96
C ILE A 637 -13.16 -17.88 21.90
N GLY A 638 -13.00 -17.63 23.20
CA GLY A 638 -13.81 -18.23 24.25
C GLY A 638 -15.11 -17.46 24.47
N GLU A 639 -15.03 -16.15 24.67
CA GLU A 639 -16.19 -15.30 24.91
C GLU A 639 -15.93 -13.85 24.48
N ILE A 640 -16.94 -13.22 23.86
CA ILE A 640 -17.05 -11.76 23.80
C ILE A 640 -18.35 -11.38 24.49
N SER A 641 -18.24 -10.60 25.56
CA SER A 641 -19.38 -10.13 26.34
C SER A 641 -19.31 -8.64 26.62
N PHE A 642 -20.48 -8.01 26.65
CA PHE A 642 -20.66 -6.59 26.90
C PHE A 642 -21.31 -6.39 28.27
N TYR A 643 -20.92 -5.32 28.95
CA TYR A 643 -21.40 -5.03 30.29
C TYR A 643 -21.96 -3.61 30.36
N ASP A 644 -23.18 -3.47 30.86
CA ASP A 644 -23.77 -2.16 31.16
C ASP A 644 -23.19 -1.55 32.45
N GLU A 645 -23.62 -0.33 32.77
CA GLU A 645 -23.22 0.39 33.98
C GLU A 645 -23.58 -0.33 35.30
N ASN A 646 -24.54 -1.27 35.25
CA ASN A 646 -24.99 -2.07 36.39
C ASN A 646 -24.24 -3.42 36.49
N GLY A 647 -23.35 -3.72 35.54
CA GLY A 647 -22.64 -4.99 35.44
C GLY A 647 -23.48 -6.13 34.86
N ASN A 648 -24.62 -5.84 34.22
CA ASN A 648 -25.39 -6.85 33.50
C ASN A 648 -24.62 -7.28 32.26
N LYS A 649 -24.50 -8.60 32.07
CA LYS A 649 -23.74 -9.21 31.00
C LYS A 649 -24.64 -9.62 29.83
N THR A 650 -24.30 -9.16 28.64
CA THR A 650 -24.83 -9.68 27.36
C THR A 650 -23.72 -10.40 26.61
N VAL A 651 -23.97 -11.62 26.12
CA VAL A 651 -22.97 -12.40 25.38
C VAL A 651 -23.22 -12.26 23.89
N LEU A 652 -22.20 -11.81 23.15
CA LEU A 652 -22.24 -11.74 21.70
C LEU A 652 -21.74 -13.04 21.07
N ILE A 653 -20.53 -13.45 21.46
CA ILE A 653 -19.89 -14.66 20.96
C ILE A 653 -19.59 -15.59 22.14
N GLU A 654 -19.93 -16.86 21.99
CA GLU A 654 -19.56 -17.93 22.90
C GLU A 654 -18.90 -19.07 22.09
N ASN A 655 -17.71 -19.50 22.51
CA ASN A 655 -16.93 -20.54 21.86
C ASN A 655 -16.69 -20.32 20.35
N GLY A 656 -16.62 -19.06 19.91
CA GLY A 656 -16.37 -18.69 18.51
C GLY A 656 -17.62 -18.63 17.63
N ARG A 657 -18.82 -18.71 18.22
CA ARG A 657 -20.10 -18.59 17.49
C ARG A 657 -20.93 -17.45 18.05
N PHE A 658 -21.70 -16.79 17.19
CA PHE A 658 -22.60 -15.73 17.61
C PHE A 658 -23.80 -16.32 18.36
N VAL A 659 -24.11 -15.79 19.53
CA VAL A 659 -25.23 -16.26 20.39
C VAL A 659 -26.25 -15.17 20.68
N LEU A 660 -25.96 -13.92 20.30
CA LEU A 660 -26.89 -12.80 20.45
C LEU A 660 -28.11 -13.01 19.54
N PRO A 661 -29.35 -12.89 20.04
CA PRO A 661 -30.54 -12.98 19.20
C PRO A 661 -30.51 -11.99 18.03
N GLY A 662 -30.87 -12.44 16.83
CA GLY A 662 -30.82 -11.64 15.59
C GLY A 662 -29.51 -11.77 14.81
N THR A 663 -28.53 -12.52 15.33
CA THR A 663 -27.24 -12.79 14.65
C THR A 663 -27.16 -14.19 14.02
N GLU A 664 -28.27 -14.93 13.95
CA GLU A 664 -28.30 -16.32 13.50
C GLU A 664 -27.82 -16.49 12.06
N LEU A 665 -28.00 -15.46 11.22
CA LEU A 665 -27.51 -15.45 9.85
C LEU A 665 -25.99 -15.65 9.79
N LEU A 666 -25.24 -15.03 10.70
CA LEU A 666 -23.77 -15.11 10.73
C LEU A 666 -23.31 -16.54 11.01
N ASN A 667 -24.14 -17.36 11.66
CA ASN A 667 -23.78 -18.74 11.96
C ASN A 667 -23.93 -19.71 10.79
N LYS A 668 -24.71 -19.36 9.75
CA LYS A 668 -25.01 -20.28 8.64
C LYS A 668 -23.75 -20.76 7.93
N ALA A 669 -22.80 -19.86 7.69
CA ALA A 669 -21.55 -20.22 7.02
C ALA A 669 -20.75 -21.27 7.81
N PHE A 670 -20.77 -21.24 9.15
CA PHE A 670 -20.06 -22.24 9.96
C PHE A 670 -20.63 -23.65 9.81
N ASP A 671 -21.87 -23.77 9.35
CA ASP A 671 -22.60 -25.03 9.21
C ASP A 671 -22.57 -25.58 7.77
N GLU A 672 -22.02 -24.79 6.83
CA GLU A 672 -21.65 -25.17 5.45
C GLU A 672 -20.21 -25.68 5.41
#